data_AF-A0A420HXW8-F1
#
_entry.id   AF-A0A420HXW8-F1
#
_cell.length_a   1.000
_cell.length_b   1.000
_cell.length_c   1.000
_cell.angle_alpha   90.00
_cell.angle_beta   90.00
_cell.angle_gamma   90.00
#
_symmetry.space_group_name_H-M   'P 1'
#
loop_
_entity.id
_entity.type
_entity.pdbx_description
1 polymer ?
#
loop_
_entity_poly.entity_id
_entity_poly.type
_entity_poly.pdbx_seq_one_letter_code
_entity_poly.pdbx_strand_id
1 'polypeptide(L)'
;MADLRYDNQVVVVTGAGGGLGKAYALFYGSRGAAVVVNDLGASFKGEGASSKAADVVVDEIKASGGKAVANYDSVENGNKIIDTAIQSFGRIDILINNAGILRDVSFKNMSDKDWDLVIAVHVTGSFKCSRAAWPYFRNQKYGRVINTASAAGLFGSFGQCNYSAAKLALVGFTETLAKEGAKYNIKANVIAPIAASRMTETVMPPDILENLKPDWVVPLVAVLTHKDTEENGAIFEVGGGHIAKLRWERSKGLLLKPDDSYTPGAILKKWDQVKDFKNADYPDGVADFMGLLENGMKLPRNNPGEVLNLEGKVALITGGGAGIGRSYCLAFAKYGASVVVNDLIDPDHVVQEIKSIGAKAVGVKASAEDGDIVVKAAIDAFGRIDIIINNAGILRDKAFANMDDKLWHDVMNVHLRGTYKITKAAWPHMLQQKYGRIVNTTSTSGIYGNFGQANYAAAKCGILGFSRALAREGLKYNIYVNTIAPNAGTAMTRTVLPEDMVQAFKPDYIAPLVIALSSDRVPLPPTGGLFEVGSGWIGQTRWQRSGGHGFPIDEALTPEAVKEKWDRIIDFSDGRADNPESAQDGLKSIVANFENRKAVTAKKGNNENPVNGEYLSRIAEAKKRSSEETEFQYQEKDVILYNIGIGAKSKDLKYVFEMDDDFQSLPTFGVIPFFLTSPPFSFSDIVPNFSPMMLLHGEQYLEILSYPIPTSATLASHAKLIEVVDKGSAAIVKIGTTTINKNTGTPLFYNENTIFIRGSGNFGGARKPQDRGDATALNKPPHRKPDIITEEKTSEDLAAIYRLSGDFNPLHINPEFAAMGGFKAPILHGLCTFGIAGKHVYNSFSKFRSIKARFSGTVIPGQTLITEMWKEDNRVIFQVKVKDTGKLAISNAACVLVEEISKANL
;
A
#
# COMPACT_ATOMS: atom_id res chain seq x y z
N MET A 1 15.31 -0.98 33.56
CA MET A 1 15.06 0.47 33.63
C MET A 1 13.80 0.70 34.45
N ALA A 2 13.66 1.84 35.12
CA ALA A 2 12.38 2.22 35.71
C ALA A 2 11.36 2.48 34.59
N ASP A 3 10.09 2.17 34.83
CA ASP A 3 9.01 2.40 33.87
C ASP A 3 8.88 3.89 33.53
N LEU A 4 8.66 4.22 32.26
CA LEU A 4 8.26 5.55 31.80
C LEU A 4 6.87 5.87 32.35
N ARG A 5 6.81 6.96 33.13
CA ARG A 5 5.61 7.44 33.82
C ARG A 5 5.16 8.78 33.26
N TYR A 6 3.86 9.01 33.30
CA TYR A 6 3.20 10.26 32.88
C TYR A 6 2.37 10.84 34.03
N ASP A 7 2.83 10.62 35.26
CA ASP A 7 2.15 11.08 36.47
C ASP A 7 2.00 12.60 36.43
N ASN A 8 0.81 13.09 36.82
CA ASN A 8 0.44 14.51 36.82
C ASN A 8 0.39 15.17 35.42
N GLN A 9 0.38 14.38 34.34
CA GLN A 9 0.16 14.87 32.99
C GLN A 9 -1.26 14.60 32.50
N VAL A 10 -1.75 15.45 31.61
CA VAL A 10 -3.06 15.29 30.96
C VAL A 10 -2.88 15.00 29.47
N VAL A 11 -3.52 13.93 29.00
CA VAL A 11 -3.46 13.46 27.62
C VAL A 11 -4.82 13.56 26.97
N VAL A 12 -4.91 14.25 25.83
CA VAL A 12 -6.08 14.24 24.96
C VAL A 12 -5.83 13.28 23.81
N VAL A 13 -6.70 12.28 23.64
CA VAL A 13 -6.67 11.34 22.51
C VAL A 13 -7.96 11.50 21.71
N THR A 14 -7.82 11.89 20.44
CA THR A 14 -8.97 12.00 19.52
C THR A 14 -9.25 10.68 18.80
N GLY A 15 -10.52 10.35 18.58
CA GLY A 15 -10.94 9.06 18.01
C GLY A 15 -10.56 7.88 18.91
N ALA A 16 -10.79 8.02 20.22
CA ALA A 16 -10.31 7.13 21.26
C ALA A 16 -11.31 6.07 21.72
N GLY A 17 -12.48 5.95 21.07
CA GLY A 17 -13.49 4.96 21.39
C GLY A 17 -13.18 3.54 20.89
N GLY A 18 -12.12 3.36 20.07
CA GLY A 18 -11.68 2.05 19.58
C GLY A 18 -10.30 2.09 18.93
N GLY A 19 -9.82 0.93 18.47
CA GLY A 19 -8.56 0.78 17.73
C GLY A 19 -7.34 1.37 18.45
N LEU A 20 -6.46 2.04 17.69
CA LEU A 20 -5.26 2.70 18.21
C LEU A 20 -5.57 3.77 19.28
N GLY A 21 -6.61 4.56 19.09
CA GLY A 21 -6.99 5.62 20.03
C GLY A 21 -7.34 5.06 21.41
N LYS A 22 -8.12 3.97 21.46
CA LYS A 22 -8.41 3.25 22.70
C LYS A 22 -7.13 2.71 23.34
N ALA A 23 -6.24 2.09 22.56
CA ALA A 23 -4.98 1.53 23.07
C ALA A 23 -4.08 2.61 23.69
N TYR A 24 -3.98 3.79 23.07
CA TYR A 24 -3.27 4.93 23.68
C TYR A 24 -3.91 5.36 24.99
N ALA A 25 -5.24 5.55 25.02
CA ALA A 25 -5.95 6.02 26.20
C ALA A 25 -5.76 5.08 27.40
N LEU A 26 -5.90 3.77 27.19
CA LEU A 26 -5.66 2.75 28.23
C LEU A 26 -4.20 2.76 28.72
N PHE A 27 -3.24 2.84 27.81
CA PHE A 27 -1.83 2.90 28.16
C PHE A 27 -1.51 4.12 29.03
N TYR A 28 -1.89 5.34 28.62
CA TYR A 28 -1.61 6.54 29.40
C TYR A 28 -2.32 6.52 30.75
N GLY A 29 -3.55 6.02 30.81
CA GLY A 29 -4.27 5.80 32.06
C GLY A 29 -3.51 4.87 33.01
N SER A 30 -2.99 3.75 32.49
CA SER A 30 -2.17 2.79 33.26
C SER A 30 -0.82 3.38 33.72
N ARG A 31 -0.28 4.35 32.98
CA ARG A 31 1.00 5.01 33.26
C ARG A 31 0.85 6.33 34.03
N GLY A 32 -0.32 6.55 34.66
CA GLY A 32 -0.56 7.60 35.66
C GLY A 32 -1.05 8.95 35.13
N ALA A 33 -1.29 9.06 33.82
CA ALA A 33 -1.87 10.27 33.25
C ALA A 33 -3.38 10.34 33.47
N ALA A 34 -3.91 11.57 33.48
CA ALA A 34 -5.34 11.80 33.32
C ALA A 34 -5.68 11.90 31.82
N VAL A 35 -6.71 11.20 31.36
CA VAL A 35 -7.00 11.04 29.93
C VAL A 35 -8.34 11.65 29.54
N VAL A 36 -8.35 12.50 28.52
CA VAL A 36 -9.58 12.87 27.80
C VAL A 36 -9.74 11.93 26.62
N VAL A 37 -10.80 11.12 26.68
CA VAL A 37 -11.17 10.18 25.63
C VAL A 37 -12.18 10.87 24.72
N ASN A 38 -11.72 11.44 23.61
CA ASN A 38 -12.61 12.04 22.61
C ASN A 38 -13.04 11.00 21.58
N ASP A 39 -14.34 10.81 21.39
CA ASP A 39 -14.90 10.05 20.27
C ASP A 39 -16.31 10.53 19.93
N LEU A 40 -16.54 10.86 18.66
CA LEU A 40 -17.86 11.27 18.15
C LEU A 40 -18.86 10.11 18.13
N GLY A 41 -18.37 8.86 18.15
CA GLY A 41 -19.17 7.65 18.03
C GLY A 41 -19.66 7.37 16.60
N ALA A 42 -19.03 8.00 15.61
CA ALA A 42 -19.31 7.77 14.19
C ALA A 42 -18.57 6.51 13.68
N SER A 43 -19.09 5.90 12.63
CA SER A 43 -18.42 4.78 11.95
C SER A 43 -17.09 5.21 11.30
N PHE A 44 -16.26 4.28 10.80
CA PHE A 44 -15.07 4.64 10.01
C PHE A 44 -15.41 5.32 8.68
N LYS A 45 -16.67 5.22 8.26
CA LYS A 45 -17.28 6.01 7.19
C LYS A 45 -17.91 7.31 7.73
N GLY A 46 -17.67 7.75 8.95
CA GLY A 46 -18.23 9.01 9.47
C GLY A 46 -19.75 9.05 9.52
N GLU A 47 -20.43 7.92 9.69
CA GLU A 47 -21.89 7.81 9.77
C GLU A 47 -22.33 7.51 11.22
N GLY A 48 -23.42 8.13 11.68
CA GLY A 48 -23.97 7.96 13.04
C GLY A 48 -23.24 8.77 14.11
N ALA A 49 -23.79 8.76 15.33
CA ALA A 49 -23.17 9.28 16.54
C ALA A 49 -23.62 8.43 17.74
N SER A 50 -22.68 7.99 18.58
CA SER A 50 -22.96 7.19 19.77
C SER A 50 -21.95 7.50 20.87
N SER A 51 -22.38 8.19 21.92
CA SER A 51 -21.53 8.55 23.07
C SER A 51 -20.91 7.34 23.77
N LYS A 52 -21.53 6.16 23.62
CA LYS A 52 -21.16 4.91 24.30
C LYS A 52 -19.71 4.48 24.05
N ALA A 53 -19.12 4.81 22.90
CA ALA A 53 -17.76 4.38 22.58
C ALA A 53 -16.70 5.02 23.49
N ALA A 54 -16.79 6.33 23.74
CA ALA A 54 -15.88 7.03 24.65
C ALA A 54 -16.11 6.61 26.11
N ASP A 55 -17.38 6.47 26.51
CA ASP A 55 -17.76 6.09 27.88
C ASP A 55 -17.17 4.74 28.30
N VAL A 56 -17.25 3.73 27.43
CA VAL A 56 -16.69 2.40 27.69
C VAL A 56 -15.19 2.45 28.01
N VAL A 57 -14.42 3.25 27.28
CA VAL A 57 -12.97 3.37 27.50
C VAL A 57 -12.68 4.14 28.79
N VAL A 58 -13.46 5.18 29.10
CA VAL A 58 -13.35 5.93 30.36
C VAL A 58 -13.61 5.03 31.56
N ASP A 59 -14.66 4.20 31.49
CA ASP A 59 -15.02 3.27 32.55
C ASP A 59 -13.93 2.21 32.76
N GLU A 60 -13.32 1.70 31.69
CA GLU A 60 -12.20 0.76 31.75
C GLU A 60 -10.96 1.38 32.44
N ILE A 61 -10.64 2.64 32.13
CA ILE A 61 -9.54 3.38 32.79
C ILE A 61 -9.84 3.57 34.28
N LYS A 62 -11.05 4.01 34.62
CA LYS A 62 -11.47 4.23 36.02
C LYS A 62 -11.50 2.95 36.83
N ALA A 63 -12.01 1.86 36.26
CA ALA A 63 -12.02 0.53 36.89
C ALA A 63 -10.60 0.03 37.20
N SER A 64 -9.62 0.43 36.40
CA SER A 64 -8.19 0.13 36.60
C SER A 64 -7.49 1.13 37.53
N GLY A 65 -8.22 2.04 38.18
CA GLY A 65 -7.69 3.05 39.11
C GLY A 65 -7.12 4.32 38.46
N GLY A 66 -7.26 4.47 37.14
CA GLY A 66 -6.83 5.65 36.39
C GLY A 66 -7.84 6.81 36.43
N LYS A 67 -7.48 7.94 35.83
CA LYS A 67 -8.33 9.13 35.72
C LYS A 67 -8.70 9.36 34.26
N ALA A 68 -9.99 9.42 33.94
CA ALA A 68 -10.43 9.72 32.59
C ALA A 68 -11.78 10.45 32.54
N VAL A 69 -12.00 11.21 31.47
CA VAL A 69 -13.27 11.87 31.13
C VAL A 69 -13.56 11.72 29.65
N ALA A 70 -14.83 11.53 29.29
CA ALA A 70 -15.25 11.41 27.91
C ALA A 70 -15.49 12.80 27.30
N ASN A 71 -15.26 12.91 25.99
CA ASN A 71 -15.73 14.02 25.17
C ASN A 71 -16.34 13.48 23.87
N TYR A 72 -17.43 14.08 23.42
CA TYR A 72 -18.21 13.59 22.27
C TYR A 72 -18.22 14.56 21.07
N ASP A 73 -17.43 15.63 21.12
CA ASP A 73 -17.40 16.63 20.07
C ASP A 73 -16.67 16.12 18.83
N SER A 74 -17.11 16.58 17.65
CA SER A 74 -16.30 16.47 16.42
C SER A 74 -14.96 17.17 16.62
N VAL A 75 -13.89 16.60 16.06
CA VAL A 75 -12.54 17.19 16.06
C VAL A 75 -12.47 18.56 15.38
N GLU A 76 -13.45 18.91 14.55
CA GLU A 76 -13.61 20.26 14.01
C GLU A 76 -13.87 21.31 15.10
N ASN A 77 -14.42 20.88 16.25
CA ASN A 77 -14.66 21.69 17.45
C ASN A 77 -13.53 21.48 18.48
N GLY A 78 -12.28 21.49 18.03
CA GLY A 78 -11.11 21.22 18.88
C GLY A 78 -11.05 22.05 20.16
N ASN A 79 -11.59 23.28 20.18
CA ASN A 79 -11.68 24.09 21.40
C ASN A 79 -12.50 23.39 22.51
N LYS A 80 -13.66 22.79 22.19
CA LYS A 80 -14.49 22.10 23.18
C LYS A 80 -13.81 20.84 23.74
N ILE A 81 -13.04 20.15 22.90
CA ILE A 81 -12.25 18.99 23.29
C ILE A 81 -11.17 19.41 24.31
N ILE A 82 -10.42 20.47 24.00
CA ILE A 82 -9.39 20.98 24.91
C ILE A 82 -10.00 21.59 26.17
N ASP A 83 -11.12 22.30 26.07
CA ASP A 83 -11.86 22.84 27.22
C ASP A 83 -12.26 21.73 28.20
N THR A 84 -12.61 20.54 27.70
CA THR A 84 -12.90 19.37 28.56
C THR A 84 -11.67 18.98 29.40
N ALA A 85 -10.47 19.00 28.83
CA ALA A 85 -9.22 18.73 29.54
C ALA A 85 -8.96 19.78 30.63
N ILE A 86 -9.15 21.05 30.30
CA ILE A 86 -8.92 22.17 31.22
C ILE A 86 -9.94 22.17 32.36
N GLN A 87 -11.22 21.96 32.06
CA GLN A 87 -12.27 21.94 33.09
C GLN A 87 -12.14 20.74 34.03
N SER A 88 -11.74 19.58 33.51
CA SER A 88 -11.66 18.34 34.30
C SER A 88 -10.36 18.23 35.09
N PHE A 89 -9.24 18.69 34.51
CA PHE A 89 -7.90 18.41 35.03
C PHE A 89 -6.98 19.64 35.13
N GLY A 90 -7.44 20.82 34.68
CA GLY A 90 -6.72 22.09 34.82
C GLY A 90 -5.56 22.32 33.85
N ARG A 91 -5.22 21.35 32.99
CA ARG A 91 -4.06 21.41 32.09
C ARG A 91 -4.21 20.47 30.89
N ILE A 92 -3.30 20.59 29.92
CA ILE A 92 -3.05 19.63 28.85
C ILE A 92 -1.55 19.53 28.60
N ASP A 93 -1.03 18.32 28.42
CA ASP A 93 0.40 18.06 28.23
C ASP A 93 0.69 17.35 26.91
N ILE A 94 -0.19 16.43 26.53
CA ILE A 94 -0.01 15.58 25.34
C ILE A 94 -1.29 15.62 24.52
N LEU A 95 -1.17 15.90 23.22
CA LEU A 95 -2.25 15.82 22.24
C LEU A 95 -1.93 14.75 21.20
N ILE A 96 -2.80 13.76 21.07
CA ILE A 96 -2.72 12.72 20.04
C ILE A 96 -3.85 12.94 19.03
N ASN A 97 -3.48 13.49 17.88
CA ASN A 97 -4.37 13.68 16.74
C ASN A 97 -4.47 12.36 15.95
N ASN A 98 -5.35 11.48 16.41
CA ASN A 98 -5.56 10.12 15.90
C ASN A 98 -6.89 9.94 15.16
N ALA A 99 -7.90 10.77 15.44
CA ALA A 99 -9.22 10.65 14.79
C ALA A 99 -9.12 10.60 13.26
N GLY A 100 -9.90 9.72 12.64
CA GLY A 100 -9.84 9.51 11.21
C GLY A 100 -11.01 8.71 10.65
N ILE A 101 -11.25 8.91 9.36
CA ILE A 101 -12.27 8.24 8.53
C ILE A 101 -11.70 7.87 7.15
N LEU A 102 -12.39 7.01 6.41
CA LEU A 102 -12.10 6.72 5.00
C LEU A 102 -13.28 7.03 4.07
N ARG A 103 -12.91 7.31 2.81
CA ARG A 103 -13.78 7.41 1.64
C ARG A 103 -13.04 6.86 0.44
N ASP A 104 -12.73 5.57 0.51
CA ASP A 104 -11.94 4.90 -0.51
C ASP A 104 -12.76 4.74 -1.78
N VAL A 105 -12.30 5.40 -2.83
CA VAL A 105 -12.94 5.43 -4.14
C VAL A 105 -11.92 5.92 -5.16
N SER A 106 -11.92 5.36 -6.36
CA SER A 106 -11.04 5.84 -7.44
C SER A 106 -11.27 7.34 -7.69
N PHE A 107 -10.22 8.04 -8.10
CA PHE A 107 -10.27 9.48 -8.31
C PHE A 107 -11.37 9.89 -9.30
N LYS A 108 -11.61 9.07 -10.33
CA LYS A 108 -12.73 9.24 -11.28
C LYS A 108 -14.07 9.35 -10.56
N ASN A 109 -14.30 8.53 -9.54
CA ASN A 109 -15.59 8.39 -8.86
C ASN A 109 -15.69 9.20 -7.55
N MET A 110 -14.59 9.77 -7.06
CA MET A 110 -14.57 10.58 -5.84
C MET A 110 -15.44 11.83 -5.96
N SER A 111 -16.36 12.06 -5.03
CA SER A 111 -17.13 13.30 -4.98
C SER A 111 -16.40 14.41 -4.21
N ASP A 112 -16.81 15.67 -4.40
CA ASP A 112 -16.32 16.79 -3.58
C ASP A 112 -16.61 16.55 -2.09
N LYS A 113 -17.76 15.95 -1.76
CA LYS A 113 -18.13 15.59 -0.38
C LYS A 113 -17.16 14.57 0.22
N ASP A 114 -16.72 13.59 -0.56
CA ASP A 114 -15.74 12.59 -0.10
C ASP A 114 -14.38 13.22 0.17
N TRP A 115 -13.97 14.20 -0.65
CA TRP A 115 -12.76 14.98 -0.44
C TRP A 115 -12.87 15.85 0.81
N ASP A 116 -13.88 16.70 0.86
CA ASP A 116 -14.08 17.72 1.89
C ASP A 116 -14.20 17.08 3.28
N LEU A 117 -14.92 15.96 3.40
CA LEU A 117 -15.08 15.27 4.68
C LEU A 117 -13.75 14.68 5.20
N VAL A 118 -12.94 14.08 4.33
CA VAL A 118 -11.64 13.53 4.72
C VAL A 118 -10.67 14.64 5.14
N ILE A 119 -10.63 15.77 4.41
CA ILE A 119 -9.82 16.93 4.78
C ILE A 119 -10.30 17.55 6.10
N ALA A 120 -11.63 17.66 6.30
CA ALA A 120 -12.22 18.22 7.51
C ALA A 120 -11.80 17.42 8.76
N VAL A 121 -11.97 16.10 8.75
CA VAL A 121 -11.65 15.26 9.93
C VAL A 121 -10.14 15.20 10.19
N HIS A 122 -9.34 14.86 9.18
CA HIS A 122 -7.93 14.56 9.40
C HIS A 122 -7.07 15.81 9.53
N VAL A 123 -7.29 16.80 8.66
CA VAL A 123 -6.40 17.97 8.55
C VAL A 123 -6.95 19.12 9.38
N THR A 124 -8.20 19.51 9.15
CA THR A 124 -8.83 20.61 9.91
C THR A 124 -9.03 20.22 11.37
N GLY A 125 -9.43 18.98 11.67
CA GLY A 125 -9.56 18.49 13.04
C GLY A 125 -8.25 18.56 13.84
N SER A 126 -7.15 18.10 13.24
CA SER A 126 -5.81 18.18 13.85
C SER A 126 -5.37 19.63 14.07
N PHE A 127 -5.63 20.51 13.10
CA PHE A 127 -5.40 21.95 13.24
C PHE A 127 -6.18 22.55 14.41
N LYS A 128 -7.49 22.31 14.48
CA LYS A 128 -8.38 22.88 15.51
C LYS A 128 -7.98 22.43 16.90
N CYS A 129 -7.70 21.14 17.09
CA CYS A 129 -7.26 20.59 18.37
C CYS A 129 -5.88 21.15 18.77
N SER A 130 -4.92 21.17 17.84
CA SER A 130 -3.58 21.69 18.12
C SER A 130 -3.59 23.18 18.41
N ARG A 131 -4.38 23.97 17.69
CA ARG A 131 -4.52 25.41 17.93
C ARG A 131 -5.14 25.70 19.29
N ALA A 132 -6.16 24.93 19.69
CA ALA A 132 -6.78 25.09 21.01
C ALA A 132 -5.83 24.71 22.16
N ALA A 133 -4.98 23.69 21.98
CA ALA A 133 -3.99 23.28 22.98
C ALA A 133 -2.79 24.26 23.08
N TRP A 134 -2.46 24.93 21.98
CA TRP A 134 -1.22 25.71 21.84
C TRP A 134 -1.00 26.81 22.89
N PRO A 135 -2.00 27.62 23.28
CA PRO A 135 -1.82 28.63 24.32
C PRO A 135 -1.42 28.03 25.67
N TYR A 136 -2.02 26.89 26.05
CA TYR A 136 -1.70 26.19 27.29
C TYR A 136 -0.28 25.65 27.26
N PHE A 137 0.10 24.96 26.18
CA PHE A 137 1.46 24.47 25.98
C PHE A 137 2.51 25.57 26.07
N ARG A 138 2.25 26.72 25.43
CA ARG A 138 3.16 27.88 25.47
C ARG A 138 3.29 28.47 26.86
N ASN A 139 2.16 28.63 27.56
CA ASN A 139 2.14 29.22 28.91
C ASN A 139 2.91 28.36 29.92
N GLN A 140 2.69 27.04 29.88
CA GLN A 140 3.36 26.10 30.78
C GLN A 140 4.77 25.70 30.33
N LYS A 141 5.21 26.15 29.14
CA LYS A 141 6.48 25.78 28.50
C LYS A 141 6.70 24.27 28.41
N TYR A 142 5.65 23.55 28.03
CA TYR A 142 5.70 22.11 27.79
C TYR A 142 4.51 21.68 26.92
N GLY A 143 4.77 20.86 25.91
CA GLY A 143 3.72 20.18 25.14
C GLY A 143 4.28 19.07 24.27
N ARG A 144 3.48 18.04 24.01
CA ARG A 144 3.83 16.95 23.09
C ARG A 144 2.67 16.71 22.14
N VAL A 145 2.95 16.71 20.84
CA VAL A 145 1.94 16.50 19.80
C VAL A 145 2.33 15.32 18.94
N ILE A 146 1.39 14.40 18.74
CA ILE A 146 1.52 13.31 17.77
C ILE A 146 0.45 13.49 16.71
N ASN A 147 0.88 13.59 15.46
CA ASN A 147 -0.02 13.57 14.30
C ASN A 147 0.09 12.21 13.59
N THR A 148 -1.05 11.56 13.40
CA THR A 148 -1.11 10.23 12.78
C THR A 148 -1.23 10.34 11.26
N ALA A 149 -0.10 10.14 10.56
CA ALA A 149 -0.03 9.97 9.10
C ALA A 149 -0.39 8.51 8.71
N SER A 150 0.12 8.04 7.56
CA SER A 150 0.00 6.64 7.11
C SER A 150 0.96 6.36 5.96
N ALA A 151 1.20 5.08 5.65
CA ALA A 151 1.91 4.68 4.43
C ALA A 151 1.24 5.23 3.15
N ALA A 152 -0.10 5.30 3.12
CA ALA A 152 -0.84 5.92 2.02
C ALA A 152 -0.53 7.43 1.90
N GLY A 153 -0.33 8.15 3.02
CA GLY A 153 0.15 9.52 3.01
C GLY A 153 1.57 9.63 2.46
N LEU A 154 2.49 8.84 3.02
CA LEU A 154 3.92 8.90 2.68
C LEU A 154 4.18 8.54 1.21
N PHE A 155 3.52 7.51 0.68
CA PHE A 155 3.86 6.93 -0.62
C PHE A 155 2.77 7.06 -1.69
N GLY A 156 1.57 7.52 -1.32
CA GLY A 156 0.38 7.50 -2.18
C GLY A 156 -0.24 6.10 -2.30
N SER A 157 -1.57 6.03 -2.36
CA SER A 157 -2.32 4.77 -2.51
C SER A 157 -3.43 4.93 -3.54
N PHE A 158 -3.67 3.88 -4.34
CA PHE A 158 -4.72 3.87 -5.37
C PHE A 158 -6.10 3.94 -4.69
N GLY A 159 -7.00 4.81 -5.18
CA GLY A 159 -8.35 4.95 -4.62
C GLY A 159 -8.41 5.74 -3.32
N GLN A 160 -7.31 6.37 -2.93
CA GLN A 160 -7.17 7.10 -1.66
C GLN A 160 -6.59 8.50 -1.85
N CYS A 161 -6.88 9.16 -2.99
CA CYS A 161 -6.31 10.49 -3.30
C CYS A 161 -6.56 11.55 -2.20
N ASN A 162 -7.75 11.59 -1.62
CA ASN A 162 -8.11 12.46 -0.49
C ASN A 162 -7.36 12.08 0.80
N TYR A 163 -7.30 10.79 1.12
CA TYR A 163 -6.64 10.28 2.32
C TYR A 163 -5.11 10.43 2.26
N SER A 164 -4.48 10.13 1.13
CA SER A 164 -3.06 10.39 0.86
C SER A 164 -2.72 11.87 1.00
N ALA A 165 -3.58 12.76 0.47
CA ALA A 165 -3.43 14.20 0.65
C ALA A 165 -3.50 14.60 2.14
N ALA A 166 -4.52 14.13 2.85
CA ALA A 166 -4.73 14.45 4.25
C ALA A 166 -3.57 13.99 5.14
N LYS A 167 -3.14 12.73 4.97
CA LYS A 167 -2.10 12.12 5.81
C LYS A 167 -0.72 12.71 5.56
N LEU A 168 -0.41 13.15 4.33
CA LEU A 168 0.85 13.85 4.08
C LEU A 168 0.80 15.34 4.48
N ALA A 169 -0.37 15.98 4.43
CA ALA A 169 -0.53 17.34 4.99
C ALA A 169 -0.15 17.41 6.47
N LEU A 170 -0.42 16.34 7.24
CA LEU A 170 -0.01 16.23 8.63
C LEU A 170 1.51 16.20 8.82
N VAL A 171 2.30 15.76 7.84
CA VAL A 171 3.77 15.81 7.91
C VAL A 171 4.25 17.26 7.90
N GLY A 172 3.94 18.02 6.85
CA GLY A 172 4.34 19.42 6.75
C GLY A 172 3.77 20.30 7.88
N PHE A 173 2.56 19.99 8.35
CA PHE A 173 1.99 20.63 9.55
C PHE A 173 2.87 20.38 10.78
N THR A 174 3.26 19.13 11.01
CA THR A 174 4.05 18.72 12.18
C THR A 174 5.45 19.31 12.18
N GLU A 175 6.15 19.28 11.06
CA GLU A 175 7.49 19.88 10.95
C GLU A 175 7.47 21.38 11.23
N THR A 176 6.39 22.06 10.84
CA THR A 176 6.19 23.46 11.20
C THR A 176 5.93 23.65 12.69
N LEU A 177 5.03 22.87 13.29
CA LEU A 177 4.78 22.92 14.74
C LEU A 177 6.05 22.64 15.55
N ALA A 178 6.89 21.70 15.09
CA ALA A 178 8.16 21.37 15.70
C ALA A 178 9.09 22.59 15.76
N LYS A 179 9.21 23.32 14.64
CA LYS A 179 10.01 24.55 14.55
C LYS A 179 9.44 25.69 15.41
N GLU A 180 8.12 25.89 15.40
CA GLU A 180 7.47 26.95 16.19
C GLU A 180 7.47 26.68 17.70
N GLY A 181 7.33 25.42 18.07
CA GLY A 181 7.19 24.94 19.43
C GLY A 181 8.50 24.82 20.20
N ALA A 182 9.63 24.68 19.50
CA ALA A 182 10.93 24.36 20.09
C ALA A 182 11.31 25.27 21.27
N LYS A 183 11.15 26.60 21.12
CA LYS A 183 11.48 27.58 22.18
C LYS A 183 10.59 27.51 23.43
N TYR A 184 9.46 26.81 23.33
CA TYR A 184 8.52 26.58 24.43
C TYR A 184 8.56 25.14 24.95
N ASN A 185 9.55 24.33 24.54
CA ASN A 185 9.59 22.88 24.82
C ASN A 185 8.29 22.17 24.40
N ILE A 186 7.74 22.60 23.27
CA ILE A 186 6.65 21.91 22.59
C ILE A 186 7.29 21.11 21.46
N LYS A 187 7.16 19.78 21.52
CA LYS A 187 7.69 18.87 20.50
C LYS A 187 6.54 18.23 19.74
N ALA A 188 6.67 18.15 18.42
CA ALA A 188 5.65 17.58 17.55
C ALA A 188 6.27 16.54 16.63
N ASN A 189 5.72 15.33 16.58
CA ASN A 189 6.26 14.21 15.79
C ASN A 189 5.13 13.49 15.02
N VAL A 190 5.51 12.78 13.96
CA VAL A 190 4.61 12.02 13.10
C VAL A 190 4.83 10.52 13.29
N ILE A 191 3.73 9.78 13.35
CA ILE A 191 3.74 8.33 13.15
C ILE A 191 2.98 7.97 11.87
N ALA A 192 3.47 6.97 11.15
CA ALA A 192 2.80 6.31 10.04
C ALA A 192 2.54 4.85 10.45
N PRO A 193 1.48 4.60 11.25
CA PRO A 193 1.24 3.28 11.81
C PRO A 193 0.65 2.33 10.76
N ILE A 194 1.01 1.06 10.91
CA ILE A 194 0.34 -0.08 10.29
C ILE A 194 -0.22 -0.93 11.43
N ALA A 195 -1.53 -0.82 11.64
CA ALA A 195 -2.23 -1.54 12.70
C ALA A 195 -3.61 -1.99 12.24
N ALA A 196 -4.02 -3.16 12.71
CA ALA A 196 -5.36 -3.69 12.58
C ALA A 196 -6.37 -2.72 13.20
N SER A 197 -7.36 -2.37 12.40
CA SER A 197 -8.50 -1.56 12.76
C SER A 197 -9.64 -1.87 11.80
N ARG A 198 -10.85 -1.39 12.11
CA ARG A 198 -11.98 -1.40 11.17
C ARG A 198 -11.63 -0.80 9.80
N MET A 199 -10.61 0.07 9.74
CA MET A 199 -10.10 0.70 8.54
C MET A 199 -9.23 -0.23 7.68
N THR A 200 -8.37 -1.03 8.31
CA THR A 200 -7.46 -1.94 7.60
C THR A 200 -8.10 -3.29 7.27
N GLU A 201 -9.15 -3.69 8.00
CA GLU A 201 -9.99 -4.87 7.71
C GLU A 201 -10.57 -4.87 6.30
N THR A 202 -10.81 -3.69 5.70
CA THR A 202 -11.36 -3.58 4.34
C THR A 202 -10.31 -3.73 3.24
N VAL A 203 -9.02 -3.76 3.58
CA VAL A 203 -7.91 -3.70 2.61
C VAL A 203 -6.80 -4.74 2.86
N MET A 204 -6.78 -5.41 4.01
CA MET A 204 -5.77 -6.41 4.36
C MET A 204 -6.42 -7.76 4.71
N PRO A 205 -5.79 -8.89 4.35
CA PRO A 205 -6.23 -10.23 4.76
C PRO A 205 -6.22 -10.45 6.29
N PRO A 206 -7.11 -11.30 6.85
CA PRO A 206 -7.18 -11.58 8.29
C PRO A 206 -5.87 -12.07 8.95
N ASP A 207 -5.12 -12.94 8.29
CA ASP A 207 -3.84 -13.50 8.75
C ASP A 207 -2.75 -12.43 8.94
N ILE A 208 -2.79 -11.39 8.11
CA ILE A 208 -1.91 -10.22 8.27
C ILE A 208 -2.39 -9.33 9.43
N LEU A 209 -3.71 -9.15 9.58
CA LEU A 209 -4.28 -8.29 10.62
C LEU A 209 -4.04 -8.83 12.04
N GLU A 210 -4.05 -10.15 12.24
CA GLU A 210 -3.77 -10.78 13.53
C GLU A 210 -2.41 -10.38 14.11
N ASN A 211 -1.43 -10.13 13.23
CA ASN A 211 -0.07 -9.75 13.60
C ASN A 211 0.11 -8.22 13.77
N LEU A 212 -0.87 -7.41 13.39
CA LEU A 212 -0.81 -5.95 13.38
C LEU A 212 -1.56 -5.31 14.56
N LYS A 213 -1.47 -5.88 15.76
CA LYS A 213 -2.17 -5.33 16.93
C LYS A 213 -1.82 -3.86 17.21
N PRO A 214 -2.79 -3.02 17.62
CA PRO A 214 -2.55 -1.63 18.05
C PRO A 214 -1.40 -1.47 19.06
N ASP A 215 -1.20 -2.47 19.91
CA ASP A 215 -0.17 -2.50 20.96
C ASP A 215 1.26 -2.38 20.42
N TRP A 216 1.51 -2.68 19.14
CA TRP A 216 2.82 -2.48 18.53
C TRP A 216 3.18 -1.01 18.33
N VAL A 217 2.19 -0.11 18.31
CA VAL A 217 2.38 1.32 18.02
C VAL A 217 2.52 2.14 19.29
N VAL A 218 1.80 1.76 20.35
CA VAL A 218 1.75 2.48 21.63
C VAL A 218 3.13 2.78 22.23
N PRO A 219 4.09 1.83 22.26
CA PRO A 219 5.40 2.04 22.86
C PRO A 219 6.23 3.15 22.21
N LEU A 220 6.18 3.26 20.88
CA LEU A 220 6.83 4.36 20.16
C LEU A 220 6.20 5.70 20.54
N VAL A 221 4.88 5.78 20.51
CA VAL A 221 4.13 7.00 20.84
C VAL A 221 4.47 7.47 22.25
N ALA A 222 4.56 6.54 23.21
CA ALA A 222 4.99 6.83 24.56
C ALA A 222 6.41 7.46 24.57
N VAL A 223 7.40 6.83 23.92
CA VAL A 223 8.76 7.39 23.86
C VAL A 223 8.78 8.78 23.23
N LEU A 224 7.98 9.03 22.19
CA LEU A 224 7.90 10.32 21.50
C LEU A 224 7.18 11.43 22.28
N THR A 225 6.42 11.10 23.31
CA THR A 225 5.67 12.04 24.16
C THR A 225 6.21 12.10 25.59
N HIS A 226 7.18 11.27 25.95
CA HIS A 226 7.84 11.39 27.24
C HIS A 226 8.57 12.72 27.38
N LYS A 227 8.68 13.25 28.60
CA LYS A 227 9.38 14.52 28.88
C LYS A 227 10.84 14.51 28.41
N ASP A 228 11.50 13.35 28.49
CA ASP A 228 12.91 13.15 28.10
C ASP A 228 13.11 12.90 26.59
N THR A 229 12.07 12.94 25.78
CA THR A 229 12.22 12.73 24.34
C THR A 229 13.04 13.86 23.72
N GLU A 230 13.99 13.53 22.85
CA GLU A 230 14.73 14.54 22.07
C GLU A 230 14.18 14.76 20.66
N GLU A 231 13.32 13.86 20.19
CA GLU A 231 12.73 13.96 18.85
C GLU A 231 11.77 15.13 18.71
N ASN A 232 11.95 15.89 17.64
CA ASN A 232 11.09 17.00 17.27
C ASN A 232 11.08 17.15 15.74
N GLY A 233 9.90 17.09 15.14
CA GLY A 233 9.73 17.06 13.67
C GLY A 233 10.06 15.70 13.05
N ALA A 234 10.17 14.64 13.85
CA ALA A 234 10.55 13.32 13.39
C ALA A 234 9.36 12.53 12.81
N ILE A 235 9.66 11.61 11.88
CA ILE A 235 8.69 10.77 11.19
C ILE A 235 9.08 9.31 11.40
N PHE A 236 8.12 8.49 11.81
CA PHE A 236 8.37 7.06 12.06
C PHE A 236 7.32 6.17 11.40
N GLU A 237 7.76 5.09 10.79
CA GLU A 237 6.91 3.94 10.45
C GLU A 237 6.93 2.93 11.61
N VAL A 238 5.77 2.34 11.90
CA VAL A 238 5.63 1.39 13.01
C VAL A 238 4.48 0.42 12.79
N GLY A 239 4.70 -0.86 13.08
CA GLY A 239 3.68 -1.90 13.04
C GLY A 239 4.29 -3.28 13.22
N GLY A 240 3.50 -4.27 13.66
CA GLY A 240 3.96 -5.67 13.74
C GLY A 240 5.26 -5.91 14.51
N GLY A 241 5.53 -5.09 15.53
CA GLY A 241 6.77 -5.13 16.31
C GLY A 241 7.99 -4.52 15.62
N HIS A 242 7.89 -3.90 14.45
CA HIS A 242 9.00 -3.16 13.81
C HIS A 242 8.79 -1.64 13.91
N ILE A 243 9.88 -0.92 14.17
CA ILE A 243 9.92 0.55 14.22
C ILE A 243 11.09 1.05 13.38
N ALA A 244 10.86 2.02 12.49
CA ALA A 244 11.91 2.70 11.72
C ALA A 244 11.65 4.20 11.60
N LYS A 245 12.72 4.99 11.58
CA LYS A 245 12.69 6.43 11.32
C LYS A 245 12.77 6.73 9.82
N LEU A 246 12.06 7.75 9.37
CA LEU A 246 12.15 8.29 8.02
C LEU A 246 12.74 9.71 8.05
N ARG A 247 13.42 10.06 6.96
CA ARG A 247 13.88 11.41 6.66
C ARG A 247 13.82 11.68 5.16
N TRP A 248 13.84 12.95 4.80
CA TRP A 248 14.03 13.36 3.42
C TRP A 248 15.49 13.14 3.00
N GLU A 249 15.66 12.60 1.80
CA GLU A 249 16.94 12.48 1.12
C GLU A 249 16.82 13.20 -0.22
N ARG A 250 17.71 14.16 -0.47
CA ARG A 250 17.71 14.98 -1.67
C ARG A 250 19.00 14.73 -2.44
N SER A 251 18.86 14.54 -3.75
CA SER A 251 20.00 14.24 -4.62
C SER A 251 20.94 15.45 -4.69
N LYS A 252 22.19 15.21 -5.07
CA LYS A 252 23.16 16.29 -5.35
C LYS A 252 22.60 17.27 -6.40
N GLY A 253 21.81 16.73 -7.32
CA GLY A 253 21.13 17.45 -8.38
C GLY A 253 22.04 17.87 -9.53
N LEU A 254 21.38 18.25 -10.62
CA LEU A 254 21.98 18.79 -11.82
C LEU A 254 22.09 20.31 -11.70
N LEU A 255 23.30 20.86 -11.80
CA LEU A 255 23.51 22.31 -11.96
C LEU A 255 23.90 22.61 -13.41
N LEU A 256 23.15 23.52 -14.03
CA LEU A 256 23.42 24.06 -15.36
C LEU A 256 23.57 25.58 -15.30
N LYS A 257 24.16 26.17 -16.33
CA LYS A 257 24.28 27.63 -16.42
C LYS A 257 22.87 28.24 -16.57
N PRO A 258 22.45 29.18 -15.70
CA PRO A 258 21.10 29.75 -15.74
C PRO A 258 21.04 30.95 -16.73
N ASP A 259 21.22 30.66 -18.02
CA ASP A 259 21.08 31.61 -19.13
C ASP A 259 20.08 31.09 -20.19
N ASP A 260 20.03 31.71 -21.37
CA ASP A 260 19.17 31.31 -22.47
C ASP A 260 19.48 29.91 -23.07
N SER A 261 20.62 29.30 -22.72
CA SER A 261 20.91 27.90 -23.05
C SER A 261 20.31 26.89 -22.07
N TYR A 262 19.80 27.35 -20.91
CA TYR A 262 19.07 26.53 -19.94
C TYR A 262 17.69 26.15 -20.50
N THR A 263 17.66 25.01 -21.17
CA THR A 263 16.50 24.53 -21.93
C THR A 263 16.05 23.16 -21.43
N PRO A 264 14.81 22.74 -21.72
CA PRO A 264 14.34 21.40 -21.39
C PRO A 264 15.25 20.31 -21.98
N GLY A 265 15.72 20.48 -23.22
CA GLY A 265 16.65 19.55 -23.86
C GLY A 265 17.99 19.44 -23.15
N ALA A 266 18.52 20.56 -22.62
CA ALA A 266 19.74 20.56 -21.82
C ALA A 266 19.57 19.75 -20.52
N ILE A 267 18.41 19.87 -19.88
CA ILE A 267 18.04 19.10 -18.69
C ILE A 267 17.94 17.61 -19.03
N LEU A 268 17.15 17.25 -20.05
CA LEU A 268 16.94 15.87 -20.48
C LEU A 268 18.25 15.15 -20.83
N LYS A 269 19.18 15.85 -21.49
CA LYS A 269 20.48 15.32 -21.88
C LYS A 269 21.35 14.91 -20.68
N LYS A 270 21.15 15.52 -19.52
CA LYS A 270 21.89 15.23 -18.27
C LYS A 270 20.97 14.77 -17.14
N TRP A 271 19.82 14.19 -17.48
CA TRP A 271 18.81 13.84 -16.49
C TRP A 271 19.31 12.90 -15.39
N ASP A 272 20.25 12.00 -15.69
CA ASP A 272 20.80 11.08 -14.71
C ASP A 272 21.43 11.77 -13.49
N GLN A 273 21.92 13.02 -13.63
CA GLN A 273 22.46 13.80 -12.52
C GLN A 273 21.36 14.35 -11.59
N VAL A 274 20.14 14.58 -12.11
CA VAL A 274 18.99 15.02 -11.30
C VAL A 274 18.64 13.96 -10.26
N LYS A 275 18.79 12.68 -10.61
CA LYS A 275 18.44 11.51 -9.79
C LYS A 275 19.64 10.78 -9.20
N ASP A 276 20.82 11.42 -9.15
CA ASP A 276 22.01 10.82 -8.56
C ASP A 276 22.07 11.03 -7.04
N PHE A 277 21.79 9.97 -6.30
CA PHE A 277 21.79 9.95 -4.84
C PHE A 277 23.14 9.50 -4.22
N LYS A 278 24.20 9.28 -5.01
CA LYS A 278 25.51 8.84 -4.45
C LYS A 278 26.12 9.83 -3.46
N ASN A 279 25.83 11.12 -3.63
CA ASN A 279 26.26 12.21 -2.74
C ASN A 279 25.04 13.03 -2.29
N ALA A 280 23.98 12.34 -1.85
CA ALA A 280 22.76 12.95 -1.38
C ALA A 280 22.99 13.78 -0.10
N ASP A 281 22.13 14.77 0.12
CA ASP A 281 22.00 15.49 1.38
C ASP A 281 20.70 15.08 2.11
N TYR A 282 20.64 15.42 3.40
CA TYR A 282 19.53 15.10 4.30
C TYR A 282 18.97 16.40 4.90
N PRO A 283 18.24 17.18 4.09
CA PRO A 283 17.88 18.54 4.42
C PRO A 283 16.80 18.64 5.50
N ASP A 284 16.88 19.71 6.30
CA ASP A 284 15.83 20.24 7.17
C ASP A 284 15.32 21.63 6.68
N GLY A 285 15.74 22.03 5.48
CA GLY A 285 15.49 23.33 4.89
C GLY A 285 15.85 23.43 3.40
N VAL A 286 15.75 24.66 2.88
CA VAL A 286 16.01 24.97 1.48
C VAL A 286 17.48 24.75 1.09
N ALA A 287 17.72 24.40 -0.17
CA ALA A 287 19.07 24.42 -0.73
C ALA A 287 19.65 25.85 -0.75
N ASP A 288 20.98 25.95 -0.81
CA ASP A 288 21.68 27.24 -0.99
C ASP A 288 21.53 27.75 -2.43
N PHE A 289 20.35 28.30 -2.75
CA PHE A 289 20.02 28.80 -4.08
C PHE A 289 20.90 29.97 -4.53
N MET A 290 21.50 30.72 -3.60
CA MET A 290 22.47 31.78 -3.93
C MET A 290 23.80 31.18 -4.37
N GLY A 291 24.38 30.29 -3.57
CA GLY A 291 25.61 29.60 -3.94
C GLY A 291 25.45 28.78 -5.23
N LEU A 292 24.29 28.15 -5.42
CA LEU A 292 23.94 27.46 -6.67
C LEU A 292 23.89 28.42 -7.86
N LEU A 293 23.28 29.59 -7.72
CA LEU A 293 23.22 30.60 -8.78
C LEU A 293 24.62 31.10 -9.14
N GLU A 294 25.42 31.47 -8.15
CA GLU A 294 26.80 31.95 -8.35
C GLU A 294 27.67 30.91 -9.06
N ASN A 295 27.57 29.65 -8.65
CA ASN A 295 28.32 28.56 -9.26
C ASN A 295 27.80 28.22 -10.66
N GLY A 296 26.47 28.25 -10.86
CA GLY A 296 25.84 28.06 -12.16
C GLY A 296 26.28 29.12 -13.17
N MET A 297 26.36 30.39 -12.75
CA MET A 297 26.79 31.49 -13.62
C MET A 297 28.25 31.36 -14.09
N LYS A 298 29.11 30.65 -13.35
CA LYS A 298 30.50 30.35 -13.73
C LYS A 298 30.63 29.20 -14.72
N LEU A 299 29.58 28.39 -14.92
CA LEU A 299 29.60 27.29 -15.88
C LEU A 299 29.66 27.80 -17.33
N PRO A 300 30.23 27.00 -18.26
CA PRO A 300 30.13 27.28 -19.68
C PRO A 300 28.66 27.19 -20.16
N ARG A 301 28.39 27.78 -21.32
CA ARG A 301 27.08 27.69 -21.98
C ARG A 301 26.64 26.23 -22.12
N ASN A 302 25.37 25.94 -21.86
CA ASN A 302 24.85 24.58 -21.90
C ASN A 302 24.72 24.09 -23.35
N ASN A 303 24.86 22.79 -23.55
CA ASN A 303 24.37 22.16 -24.78
C ASN A 303 22.84 22.10 -24.72
N PRO A 304 22.11 22.74 -25.65
CA PRO A 304 20.66 22.88 -25.55
C PRO A 304 19.88 21.56 -25.72
N GLY A 305 20.52 20.49 -26.19
CA GLY A 305 19.86 19.19 -26.39
C GLY A 305 18.77 19.20 -27.47
N GLU A 306 17.85 18.24 -27.41
CA GLU A 306 16.70 18.14 -28.31
C GLU A 306 15.71 19.29 -28.05
N VAL A 307 15.19 19.90 -29.12
CA VAL A 307 14.10 20.87 -29.01
C VAL A 307 12.79 20.09 -28.85
N LEU A 308 12.14 20.27 -27.70
CA LEU A 308 10.81 19.69 -27.47
C LEU A 308 9.75 20.42 -28.33
N ASN A 309 8.71 19.70 -28.74
CA ASN A 309 7.57 20.25 -29.46
C ASN A 309 6.27 19.89 -28.74
N LEU A 310 5.47 20.89 -28.40
CA LEU A 310 4.16 20.77 -27.77
C LEU A 310 3.02 21.21 -28.71
N GLU A 311 3.28 21.31 -30.01
CA GLU A 311 2.28 21.60 -31.02
C GLU A 311 1.09 20.63 -30.94
N GLY A 312 -0.12 21.19 -31.03
CA GLY A 312 -1.36 20.44 -30.88
C GLY A 312 -1.73 20.06 -29.43
N LYS A 313 -0.89 20.36 -28.43
CA LYS A 313 -1.21 20.21 -27.01
C LYS A 313 -1.88 21.46 -26.44
N VAL A 314 -2.77 21.27 -25.48
CA VAL A 314 -3.38 22.35 -24.70
C VAL A 314 -2.88 22.32 -23.26
N ALA A 315 -2.28 23.42 -22.81
CA ALA A 315 -1.75 23.59 -21.47
C ALA A 315 -2.58 24.58 -20.66
N LEU A 316 -3.14 24.13 -19.53
CA LEU A 316 -3.80 24.95 -18.54
C LEU A 316 -2.84 25.28 -17.39
N ILE A 317 -2.63 26.57 -17.13
CA ILE A 317 -1.79 27.04 -16.03
C ILE A 317 -2.64 27.91 -15.10
N THR A 318 -2.70 27.53 -13.83
CA THR A 318 -3.41 28.27 -12.78
C THR A 318 -2.48 29.26 -12.07
N GLY A 319 -3.01 30.42 -11.70
CA GLY A 319 -2.18 31.56 -11.24
C GLY A 319 -1.23 32.05 -12.34
N GLY A 320 -1.68 31.99 -13.59
CA GLY A 320 -0.92 32.30 -14.79
C GLY A 320 -0.78 33.79 -15.10
N GLY A 321 -1.46 34.68 -14.35
CA GLY A 321 -1.45 36.12 -14.60
C GLY A 321 -0.17 36.82 -14.16
N ALA A 322 0.63 36.24 -13.27
CA ALA A 322 1.86 36.88 -12.80
C ALA A 322 2.95 35.88 -12.38
N GLY A 323 4.15 36.42 -12.09
CA GLY A 323 5.27 35.68 -11.49
C GLY A 323 5.62 34.38 -12.20
N ILE A 324 5.71 33.30 -11.43
CA ILE A 324 6.06 31.96 -11.93
C ILE A 324 5.04 31.43 -12.94
N GLY A 325 3.74 31.59 -12.68
CA GLY A 325 2.70 31.10 -13.58
C GLY A 325 2.74 31.80 -14.94
N ARG A 326 2.97 33.12 -14.97
CA ARG A 326 3.18 33.86 -16.23
C ARG A 326 4.38 33.32 -17.00
N SER A 327 5.51 33.07 -16.35
CA SER A 327 6.70 32.48 -17.00
C SER A 327 6.39 31.10 -17.59
N TYR A 328 5.62 30.26 -16.90
CA TYR A 328 5.15 28.98 -17.46
C TYR A 328 4.28 29.19 -18.70
N CYS A 329 3.29 30.09 -18.66
CA CYS A 329 2.42 30.38 -19.80
C CYS A 329 3.22 30.77 -21.05
N LEU A 330 4.19 31.69 -20.90
CA LEU A 330 5.06 32.12 -21.99
C LEU A 330 5.96 30.99 -22.49
N ALA A 331 6.49 30.16 -21.59
CA ALA A 331 7.31 29.00 -21.96
C ALA A 331 6.50 27.97 -22.75
N PHE A 332 5.31 27.59 -22.30
CA PHE A 332 4.44 26.64 -23.01
C PHE A 332 4.06 27.14 -24.41
N ALA A 333 3.72 28.43 -24.52
CA ALA A 333 3.45 29.07 -25.81
C ALA A 333 4.67 29.02 -26.74
N LYS A 334 5.87 29.34 -26.24
CA LYS A 334 7.13 29.27 -27.00
C LYS A 334 7.43 27.87 -27.53
N TYR A 335 7.02 26.82 -26.82
CA TYR A 335 7.19 25.42 -27.23
C TYR A 335 6.01 24.88 -28.06
N GLY A 336 5.05 25.73 -28.47
CA GLY A 336 4.00 25.39 -29.44
C GLY A 336 2.65 24.98 -28.84
N ALA A 337 2.51 24.95 -27.52
CA ALA A 337 1.23 24.62 -26.89
C ALA A 337 0.22 25.77 -27.04
N SER A 338 -1.07 25.43 -27.14
CA SER A 338 -2.16 26.39 -26.92
C SER A 338 -2.37 26.57 -25.42
N VAL A 339 -2.42 27.81 -24.93
CA VAL A 339 -2.32 28.11 -23.50
C VAL A 339 -3.64 28.64 -22.94
N VAL A 340 -4.11 28.04 -21.85
CA VAL A 340 -5.21 28.55 -21.04
C VAL A 340 -4.61 29.22 -19.81
N VAL A 341 -4.73 30.54 -19.75
CA VAL A 341 -4.22 31.37 -18.65
C VAL A 341 -5.34 31.55 -17.63
N ASN A 342 -5.29 30.81 -16.52
CA ASN A 342 -6.20 31.04 -15.41
C ASN A 342 -5.55 31.96 -14.36
N ASP A 343 -6.26 33.01 -13.96
CA ASP A 343 -5.88 33.87 -12.84
C ASP A 343 -7.12 34.40 -12.13
N LEU A 344 -7.03 34.67 -10.83
CA LEU A 344 -8.16 35.23 -10.08
C LEU A 344 -8.38 36.72 -10.39
N ILE A 345 -7.28 37.45 -10.65
CA ILE A 345 -7.28 38.90 -10.78
C ILE A 345 -7.38 39.30 -12.25
N ASP A 346 -6.37 38.93 -13.05
CA ASP A 346 -6.27 39.33 -14.46
C ASP A 346 -5.40 38.36 -15.29
N PRO A 347 -6.02 37.56 -16.17
CA PRO A 347 -5.30 36.73 -17.13
C PRO A 347 -4.99 37.44 -18.47
N ASP A 348 -5.62 38.58 -18.77
CA ASP A 348 -5.74 39.08 -20.14
C ASP A 348 -4.43 39.64 -20.69
N HIS A 349 -3.64 40.33 -19.87
CA HIS A 349 -2.36 40.88 -20.34
C HIS A 349 -1.39 39.76 -20.76
N VAL A 350 -1.32 38.64 -20.03
CA VAL A 350 -0.50 37.48 -20.41
C VAL A 350 -1.02 36.83 -21.69
N VAL A 351 -2.35 36.78 -21.89
CA VAL A 351 -2.94 36.31 -23.15
C VAL A 351 -2.50 37.20 -24.31
N GLN A 352 -2.47 38.53 -24.15
CA GLN A 352 -1.99 39.44 -25.19
C GLN A 352 -0.50 39.26 -25.47
N GLU A 353 0.32 39.04 -24.44
CA GLU A 353 1.74 38.74 -24.61
C GLU A 353 1.95 37.47 -25.44
N ILE A 354 1.20 36.39 -25.14
CA ILE A 354 1.26 35.12 -25.89
C ILE A 354 0.81 35.32 -27.35
N LYS A 355 -0.25 36.10 -27.57
CA LYS A 355 -0.73 36.41 -28.92
C LYS A 355 0.27 37.26 -29.71
N SER A 356 1.01 38.15 -29.06
CA SER A 356 1.99 39.01 -29.74
C SER A 356 3.18 38.23 -30.33
N ILE A 357 3.48 37.05 -29.80
CA ILE A 357 4.47 36.11 -30.37
C ILE A 357 3.86 35.09 -31.34
N GLY A 358 2.59 35.27 -31.74
CA GLY A 358 1.89 34.42 -32.72
C GLY A 358 1.33 33.12 -32.17
N ALA A 359 1.35 32.91 -30.85
CA ALA A 359 0.83 31.71 -30.20
C ALA A 359 -0.65 31.85 -29.78
N LYS A 360 -1.31 30.71 -29.55
CA LYS A 360 -2.74 30.66 -29.21
C LYS A 360 -2.93 30.68 -27.69
N ALA A 361 -3.77 31.60 -27.20
CA ALA A 361 -4.16 31.63 -25.79
C ALA A 361 -5.58 32.14 -25.55
N VAL A 362 -6.17 31.67 -24.45
CA VAL A 362 -7.44 32.15 -23.88
C VAL A 362 -7.26 32.42 -22.38
N GLY A 363 -7.91 33.47 -21.88
CA GLY A 363 -7.88 33.87 -20.47
C GLY A 363 -9.12 33.39 -19.73
N VAL A 364 -8.95 33.02 -18.46
CA VAL A 364 -10.06 32.59 -17.58
C VAL A 364 -9.91 33.23 -16.22
N LYS A 365 -10.75 34.22 -15.94
CA LYS A 365 -10.81 34.90 -14.66
C LYS A 365 -11.72 34.15 -13.69
N ALA A 366 -11.16 33.19 -12.93
CA ALA A 366 -11.90 32.36 -12.00
C ALA A 366 -11.00 31.82 -10.88
N SER A 367 -11.58 31.41 -9.75
CA SER A 367 -10.83 30.73 -8.69
C SER A 367 -10.37 29.35 -9.18
N ALA A 368 -9.23 28.88 -8.66
CA ALA A 368 -8.81 27.49 -8.87
C ALA A 368 -9.80 26.49 -8.24
N GLU A 369 -10.63 26.92 -7.28
CA GLU A 369 -11.71 26.08 -6.75
C GLU A 369 -12.85 25.87 -7.75
N ASP A 370 -13.00 26.78 -8.71
CA ASP A 370 -14.01 26.71 -9.77
C ASP A 370 -13.52 25.85 -10.94
N GLY A 371 -12.98 24.66 -10.63
CA GLY A 371 -12.28 23.81 -11.59
C GLY A 371 -13.08 23.51 -12.86
N ASP A 372 -14.41 23.35 -12.73
CA ASP A 372 -15.30 23.11 -13.86
C ASP A 372 -15.35 24.31 -14.83
N ILE A 373 -15.38 25.54 -14.31
CA ILE A 373 -15.35 26.78 -15.13
C ILE A 373 -14.00 26.88 -15.84
N VAL A 374 -12.91 26.64 -15.11
CA VAL A 374 -11.55 26.77 -15.62
C VAL A 374 -11.26 25.75 -16.73
N VAL A 375 -11.62 24.49 -16.50
CA VAL A 375 -11.43 23.42 -17.51
C VAL A 375 -12.38 23.59 -18.68
N LYS A 376 -13.63 24.01 -18.46
CA LYS A 376 -14.58 24.27 -19.54
C LYS A 376 -14.04 25.29 -20.54
N ALA A 377 -13.36 26.34 -20.09
CA ALA A 377 -12.76 27.31 -21.00
C ALA A 377 -11.66 26.71 -21.90
N ALA A 378 -10.90 25.71 -21.42
CA ALA A 378 -9.96 24.96 -22.25
C ALA A 378 -10.68 24.18 -23.36
N ILE A 379 -11.78 23.51 -22.99
CA ILE A 379 -12.59 22.71 -23.91
C ILE A 379 -13.32 23.61 -24.92
N ASP A 380 -13.92 24.71 -24.49
CA ASP A 380 -14.62 25.64 -25.38
C ASP A 380 -13.67 26.28 -26.40
N ALA A 381 -12.46 26.67 -25.96
CA ALA A 381 -11.50 27.37 -26.83
C ALA A 381 -10.74 26.43 -27.77
N PHE A 382 -10.38 25.23 -27.30
CA PHE A 382 -9.42 24.36 -27.99
C PHE A 382 -9.88 22.90 -28.14
N GLY A 383 -11.01 22.51 -27.57
CA GLY A 383 -11.62 21.18 -27.72
C GLY A 383 -10.94 20.05 -26.93
N ARG A 384 -9.87 20.33 -26.18
CA ARG A 384 -9.07 19.33 -25.44
C ARG A 384 -8.29 19.96 -24.29
N ILE A 385 -7.77 19.11 -23.40
CA ILE A 385 -6.83 19.50 -22.34
C ILE A 385 -5.79 18.38 -22.15
N ASP A 386 -4.51 18.72 -22.26
CA ASP A 386 -3.41 17.74 -22.27
C ASP A 386 -2.46 17.91 -21.08
N ILE A 387 -2.26 19.17 -20.67
CA ILE A 387 -1.26 19.55 -19.67
C ILE A 387 -1.93 20.44 -18.63
N ILE A 388 -1.69 20.17 -17.35
CA ILE A 388 -2.16 21.00 -16.22
C ILE A 388 -0.97 21.36 -15.35
N ILE A 389 -0.79 22.65 -15.12
CA ILE A 389 0.15 23.19 -14.14
C ILE A 389 -0.64 23.82 -13.00
N ASN A 390 -0.77 23.08 -11.90
CA ASN A 390 -1.42 23.57 -10.69
C ASN A 390 -0.43 24.43 -9.90
N ASN A 391 -0.47 25.75 -10.15
CA ASN A 391 0.45 26.75 -9.61
C ASN A 391 -0.24 27.86 -8.81
N ALA A 392 -1.57 28.01 -8.90
CA ALA A 392 -2.30 29.01 -8.12
C ALA A 392 -1.96 28.94 -6.61
N GLY A 393 -1.86 30.12 -5.99
CA GLY A 393 -1.41 30.21 -4.61
C GLY A 393 -1.53 31.59 -3.99
N ILE A 394 -1.59 31.59 -2.65
CA ILE A 394 -1.62 32.78 -1.81
C ILE A 394 -0.79 32.54 -0.54
N LEU A 395 -0.38 33.61 0.13
CA LEU A 395 0.22 33.53 1.46
C LEU A 395 -0.70 34.15 2.51
N ARG A 396 -0.74 33.52 3.69
CA ARG A 396 -1.45 33.98 4.90
C ARG A 396 -0.57 33.66 6.11
N ASP A 397 0.67 34.12 6.03
CA ASP A 397 1.73 33.77 6.97
C ASP A 397 1.46 34.38 8.34
N LYS A 398 1.51 33.53 9.36
CA LYS A 398 1.32 33.91 10.75
C LYS A 398 1.87 32.83 11.65
N ALA A 399 2.56 33.23 12.72
CA ALA A 399 2.90 32.30 13.81
C ALA A 399 1.64 31.51 14.22
N PHE A 400 1.77 30.20 14.43
CA PHE A 400 0.67 29.27 14.64
C PHE A 400 -0.29 29.71 15.76
N ALA A 401 0.25 30.32 16.82
CA ALA A 401 -0.54 30.85 17.92
C ALA A 401 -1.55 31.95 17.53
N ASN A 402 -1.33 32.61 16.40
CA ASN A 402 -2.16 33.69 15.88
C ASN A 402 -2.86 33.29 14.57
N MET A 403 -2.81 32.02 14.18
CA MET A 403 -3.40 31.52 12.94
C MET A 403 -4.89 31.18 13.17
N ASP A 404 -5.77 32.08 12.73
CA ASP A 404 -7.21 31.87 12.80
C ASP A 404 -7.74 30.93 11.70
N ASP A 405 -9.03 30.63 11.75
CA ASP A 405 -9.70 29.73 10.80
C ASP A 405 -9.66 30.27 9.38
N LYS A 406 -9.80 31.59 9.21
CA LYS A 406 -9.83 32.21 7.89
C LYS A 406 -8.47 32.07 7.21
N LEU A 407 -7.38 32.38 7.93
CA LEU A 407 -6.02 32.24 7.43
C LEU A 407 -5.70 30.79 7.06
N TRP A 408 -6.21 29.82 7.83
CA TRP A 408 -6.07 28.40 7.54
C TRP A 408 -6.85 27.99 6.28
N HIS A 409 -8.16 28.27 6.25
CA HIS A 409 -9.05 27.83 5.17
C HIS A 409 -8.74 28.52 3.84
N ASP A 410 -8.43 29.82 3.82
CA ASP A 410 -8.02 30.54 2.61
C ASP A 410 -6.87 29.78 1.90
N VAL A 411 -5.85 29.38 2.65
CA VAL A 411 -4.66 28.68 2.10
C VAL A 411 -4.98 27.24 1.70
N MET A 412 -5.67 26.48 2.55
CA MET A 412 -6.05 25.09 2.24
C MET A 412 -6.93 25.01 0.99
N ASN A 413 -7.86 25.95 0.85
CA ASN A 413 -8.81 26.02 -0.26
C ASN A 413 -8.11 26.36 -1.58
N VAL A 414 -7.32 27.43 -1.63
CA VAL A 414 -6.63 27.82 -2.87
C VAL A 414 -5.62 26.77 -3.30
N HIS A 415 -4.81 26.26 -2.37
CA HIS A 415 -3.70 25.38 -2.72
C HIS A 415 -4.14 23.92 -2.89
N LEU A 416 -4.64 23.30 -1.82
CA LEU A 416 -4.89 21.87 -1.83
C LEU A 416 -6.22 21.55 -2.52
N ARG A 417 -7.30 22.23 -2.12
CA ARG A 417 -8.62 22.02 -2.71
C ARG A 417 -8.69 22.50 -4.16
N GLY A 418 -8.09 23.65 -4.50
CA GLY A 418 -8.00 24.14 -5.87
C GLY A 418 -7.24 23.20 -6.81
N THR A 419 -6.09 22.68 -6.38
CA THR A 419 -5.34 21.65 -7.13
C THR A 419 -6.20 20.42 -7.38
N TYR A 420 -6.96 19.97 -6.38
CA TYR A 420 -7.94 18.89 -6.52
C TYR A 420 -9.04 19.23 -7.54
N LYS A 421 -9.71 20.39 -7.40
CA LYS A 421 -10.86 20.78 -8.23
C LYS A 421 -10.49 20.89 -9.71
N ILE A 422 -9.36 21.53 -10.03
CA ILE A 422 -8.86 21.63 -11.42
C ILE A 422 -8.57 20.24 -11.98
N THR A 423 -7.85 19.42 -11.22
CA THR A 423 -7.48 18.07 -11.67
C THR A 423 -8.72 17.20 -11.83
N LYS A 424 -9.70 17.30 -10.92
CA LYS A 424 -10.96 16.55 -10.94
C LYS A 424 -11.78 16.87 -12.18
N ALA A 425 -11.90 18.14 -12.54
CA ALA A 425 -12.62 18.59 -13.73
C ALA A 425 -11.95 18.12 -15.03
N ALA A 426 -10.62 18.12 -15.09
CA ALA A 426 -9.87 17.71 -16.28
C ALA A 426 -9.71 16.20 -16.44
N TRP A 427 -9.77 15.44 -15.35
CA TRP A 427 -9.48 14.00 -15.35
C TRP A 427 -10.31 13.17 -16.33
N PRO A 428 -11.63 13.36 -16.48
CA PRO A 428 -12.42 12.61 -17.45
C PRO A 428 -11.93 12.79 -18.90
N HIS A 429 -11.52 14.01 -19.26
CA HIS A 429 -10.98 14.32 -20.59
C HIS A 429 -9.64 13.61 -20.81
N MET A 430 -8.73 13.67 -19.84
CA MET A 430 -7.43 12.99 -19.91
C MET A 430 -7.58 11.46 -19.99
N LEU A 431 -8.51 10.89 -19.23
CA LEU A 431 -8.83 9.45 -19.29
C LEU A 431 -9.34 9.03 -20.67
N GLN A 432 -10.26 9.80 -21.25
CA GLN A 432 -10.80 9.54 -22.58
C GLN A 432 -9.72 9.63 -23.65
N GLN A 433 -8.82 10.61 -23.55
CA GLN A 433 -7.71 10.83 -24.47
C GLN A 433 -6.58 9.80 -24.30
N LYS A 434 -6.52 9.08 -23.16
CA LYS A 434 -5.35 8.28 -22.74
C LYS A 434 -4.05 9.09 -22.79
N TYR A 435 -4.15 10.33 -22.35
CA TYR A 435 -3.04 11.28 -22.32
C TYR A 435 -3.28 12.34 -21.25
N GLY A 436 -2.27 12.57 -20.41
CA GLY A 436 -2.25 13.71 -19.52
C GLY A 436 -0.87 13.96 -18.91
N ARG A 437 -0.53 15.23 -18.70
CA ARG A 437 0.66 15.64 -17.95
C ARG A 437 0.26 16.64 -16.89
N ILE A 438 0.50 16.32 -15.64
CA ILE A 438 0.12 17.16 -14.51
C ILE A 438 1.38 17.47 -13.71
N VAL A 439 1.66 18.76 -13.54
CA VAL A 439 2.71 19.24 -12.64
C VAL A 439 2.08 20.04 -11.53
N ASN A 440 2.19 19.52 -10.31
CA ASN A 440 1.65 20.16 -9.12
C ASN A 440 2.75 20.91 -8.37
N THR A 441 2.44 22.10 -7.87
CA THR A 441 3.40 22.95 -7.17
C THR A 441 3.31 22.74 -5.65
N THR A 442 4.25 21.98 -5.07
CA THR A 442 4.49 21.93 -3.63
C THR A 442 5.42 23.08 -3.18
N SER A 443 6.12 22.94 -2.07
CA SER A 443 7.14 23.89 -1.59
C SER A 443 8.08 23.20 -0.61
N THR A 444 9.31 23.68 -0.50
CA THR A 444 10.24 23.33 0.59
C THR A 444 9.66 23.63 1.97
N SER A 445 8.81 24.66 2.13
CA SER A 445 8.07 24.86 3.39
C SER A 445 7.07 23.74 3.67
N GLY A 446 6.54 23.08 2.63
CA GLY A 446 5.70 21.90 2.78
C GLY A 446 6.48 20.63 3.10
N ILE A 447 7.66 20.47 2.49
CA ILE A 447 8.50 19.27 2.65
C ILE A 447 9.27 19.30 3.97
N TYR A 448 9.72 20.48 4.44
CA TYR A 448 10.61 20.59 5.62
C TYR A 448 9.98 21.36 6.79
N GLY A 449 8.76 21.87 6.62
CA GLY A 449 8.14 22.84 7.54
C GLY A 449 8.82 24.21 7.54
N ASN A 450 8.07 25.26 7.90
CA ASN A 450 8.65 26.60 8.07
C ASN A 450 7.88 27.41 9.12
N PHE A 451 8.59 28.11 9.99
CA PHE A 451 7.99 28.91 11.07
C PHE A 451 7.00 29.92 10.49
N GLY A 452 5.78 29.98 11.05
CA GLY A 452 4.73 30.92 10.63
C GLY A 452 3.95 30.49 9.39
N GLN A 453 4.19 29.29 8.88
CA GLN A 453 3.57 28.78 7.65
C GLN A 453 2.84 27.45 7.85
N ALA A 454 2.27 27.20 9.03
CA ALA A 454 1.64 25.90 9.35
C ALA A 454 0.52 25.50 8.35
N ASN A 455 -0.32 26.46 7.96
CA ASN A 455 -1.34 26.31 6.91
C ASN A 455 -0.72 25.99 5.54
N TYR A 456 0.27 26.77 5.11
CA TYR A 456 0.91 26.62 3.80
C TYR A 456 1.71 25.33 3.71
N ALA A 457 2.45 24.98 4.75
CA ALA A 457 3.19 23.73 4.86
C ALA A 457 2.25 22.52 4.77
N ALA A 458 1.14 22.54 5.53
CA ALA A 458 0.13 21.49 5.46
C ALA A 458 -0.45 21.34 4.05
N ALA A 459 -0.88 22.45 3.43
CA ALA A 459 -1.46 22.43 2.08
C ALA A 459 -0.46 21.91 1.04
N LYS A 460 0.78 22.42 1.04
CA LYS A 460 1.81 22.05 0.06
C LYS A 460 2.28 20.61 0.23
N CYS A 461 2.42 20.12 1.46
CA CYS A 461 2.74 18.71 1.70
C CYS A 461 1.56 17.80 1.32
N GLY A 462 0.32 18.24 1.56
CA GLY A 462 -0.88 17.55 1.11
C GLY A 462 -0.98 17.40 -0.41
N ILE A 463 -0.53 18.42 -1.17
CA ILE A 463 -0.44 18.33 -2.64
C ILE A 463 0.50 17.19 -3.06
N LEU A 464 1.62 16.98 -2.37
CA LEU A 464 2.53 15.88 -2.69
C LEU A 464 1.87 14.51 -2.45
N GLY A 465 1.08 14.36 -1.38
CA GLY A 465 0.34 13.13 -1.08
C GLY A 465 -0.72 12.86 -2.15
N PHE A 466 -1.46 13.89 -2.55
CA PHE A 466 -2.40 13.85 -3.66
C PHE A 466 -1.74 13.43 -4.98
N SER A 467 -0.63 14.07 -5.33
CA SER A 467 0.13 13.78 -6.55
C SER A 467 0.61 12.33 -6.62
N ARG A 468 1.13 11.79 -5.50
CA ARG A 468 1.63 10.40 -5.44
C ARG A 468 0.51 9.39 -5.64
N ALA A 469 -0.67 9.62 -5.06
CA ALA A 469 -1.83 8.77 -5.29
C ALA A 469 -2.30 8.84 -6.76
N LEU A 470 -2.44 10.04 -7.32
CA LEU A 470 -2.83 10.23 -8.72
C LEU A 470 -1.85 9.63 -9.72
N ALA A 471 -0.54 9.72 -9.45
CA ALA A 471 0.50 9.11 -10.27
C ALA A 471 0.23 7.61 -10.47
N ARG A 472 -0.21 6.91 -9.41
CA ARG A 472 -0.57 5.48 -9.48
C ARG A 472 -1.86 5.24 -10.25
N GLU A 473 -2.88 6.07 -10.06
CA GLU A 473 -4.16 5.93 -10.77
C GLU A 473 -4.05 6.23 -12.28
N GLY A 474 -3.22 7.21 -12.64
CA GLY A 474 -3.05 7.72 -14.01
C GLY A 474 -2.09 6.92 -14.89
N LEU A 475 -1.11 6.21 -14.30
CA LEU A 475 -0.01 5.57 -15.02
C LEU A 475 -0.49 4.69 -16.19
N LYS A 476 -1.47 3.81 -15.93
CA LYS A 476 -2.02 2.88 -16.94
C LYS A 476 -2.78 3.57 -18.08
N TYR A 477 -3.09 4.85 -17.93
CA TYR A 477 -3.78 5.67 -18.92
C TYR A 477 -2.84 6.68 -19.60
N ASN A 478 -1.52 6.57 -19.40
CA ASN A 478 -0.53 7.54 -19.89
C ASN A 478 -0.84 8.98 -19.37
N ILE A 479 -1.33 9.05 -18.13
CA ILE A 479 -1.49 10.29 -17.37
C ILE A 479 -0.41 10.31 -16.31
N TYR A 480 0.51 11.25 -16.43
CA TYR A 480 1.66 11.36 -15.54
C TYR A 480 1.53 12.59 -14.66
N VAL A 481 1.72 12.38 -13.36
CA VAL A 481 1.66 13.41 -12.33
C VAL A 481 3.01 13.50 -11.64
N ASN A 482 3.61 14.70 -11.62
CA ASN A 482 4.86 14.99 -10.91
C ASN A 482 4.68 16.24 -10.04
N THR A 483 5.54 16.39 -9.05
CA THR A 483 5.48 17.51 -8.10
C THR A 483 6.78 18.29 -8.13
N ILE A 484 6.70 19.63 -8.08
CA ILE A 484 7.86 20.50 -8.00
C ILE A 484 7.81 21.41 -6.77
N ALA A 485 8.95 21.69 -6.17
CA ALA A 485 9.18 22.67 -5.12
C ALA A 485 10.07 23.80 -5.69
N PRO A 486 9.46 24.84 -6.28
CA PRO A 486 10.21 25.89 -6.95
C PRO A 486 10.80 26.90 -5.97
N ASN A 487 11.96 27.45 -6.31
CA ASN A 487 12.54 28.65 -5.72
C ASN A 487 12.66 29.73 -6.80
N ALA A 488 11.95 30.85 -6.59
CA ALA A 488 12.07 32.04 -7.42
C ALA A 488 11.71 33.32 -6.65
N GLY A 489 12.26 34.42 -7.13
CA GLY A 489 11.88 35.79 -6.82
C GLY A 489 10.54 36.12 -7.46
N THR A 490 9.57 36.47 -6.62
CA THR A 490 8.20 36.83 -7.00
C THR A 490 7.66 37.89 -6.04
N ALA A 491 6.48 38.42 -6.32
CA ALA A 491 5.78 39.28 -5.37
C ALA A 491 5.56 38.61 -4.00
N MET A 492 5.37 37.28 -3.97
CA MET A 492 5.22 36.51 -2.73
C MET A 492 6.53 36.41 -1.94
N THR A 493 7.67 36.24 -2.61
CA THR A 493 8.96 36.10 -1.92
C THR A 493 9.60 37.45 -1.59
N ARG A 494 9.18 38.54 -2.24
CA ARG A 494 9.59 39.91 -1.90
C ARG A 494 9.26 40.33 -0.46
N THR A 495 8.28 39.70 0.18
CA THR A 495 7.96 39.99 1.59
C THR A 495 8.98 39.38 2.56
N VAL A 496 9.85 38.48 2.09
CA VAL A 496 10.83 37.74 2.92
C VAL A 496 12.25 37.75 2.36
N LEU A 497 12.47 38.20 1.12
CA LEU A 497 13.77 38.31 0.46
C LEU A 497 14.12 39.76 0.12
N PRO A 498 15.41 40.15 0.20
CA PRO A 498 15.93 41.38 -0.38
C PRO A 498 15.64 41.51 -1.89
N GLU A 499 15.45 42.75 -2.40
CA GLU A 499 15.03 42.97 -3.79
C GLU A 499 16.07 42.49 -4.82
N ASP A 500 17.36 42.64 -4.54
CA ASP A 500 18.43 42.11 -5.40
C ASP A 500 18.35 40.59 -5.56
N MET A 501 18.03 39.85 -4.47
CA MET A 501 17.77 38.41 -4.53
C MET A 501 16.50 38.09 -5.32
N VAL A 502 15.43 38.88 -5.14
CA VAL A 502 14.19 38.72 -5.91
C VAL A 502 14.45 38.88 -7.41
N GLN A 503 15.29 39.83 -7.81
CA GLN A 503 15.66 40.02 -9.21
C GLN A 503 16.60 38.92 -9.74
N ALA A 504 17.47 38.37 -8.88
CA ALA A 504 18.41 37.33 -9.24
C ALA A 504 17.72 35.97 -9.48
N PHE A 505 16.73 35.61 -8.65
CA PHE A 505 16.01 34.34 -8.74
C PHE A 505 14.89 34.37 -9.78
N LYS A 506 15.25 34.35 -11.06
CA LYS A 506 14.28 34.47 -12.14
C LYS A 506 13.35 33.25 -12.22
N PRO A 507 12.03 33.44 -12.35
CA PRO A 507 11.09 32.35 -12.62
C PRO A 507 11.42 31.51 -13.86
N ASP A 508 12.11 32.11 -14.84
CA ASP A 508 12.57 31.44 -16.06
C ASP A 508 13.55 30.28 -15.78
N TYR A 509 14.16 30.26 -14.60
CA TYR A 509 15.04 29.16 -14.15
C TYR A 509 14.27 27.92 -13.67
N ILE A 510 12.94 27.94 -13.71
CA ILE A 510 12.09 26.80 -13.34
C ILE A 510 11.37 26.23 -14.55
N ALA A 511 10.87 27.10 -15.44
CA ALA A 511 10.02 26.71 -16.57
C ALA A 511 10.58 25.55 -17.43
N PRO A 512 11.90 25.46 -17.71
CA PRO A 512 12.44 24.36 -18.50
C PRO A 512 12.19 22.95 -17.92
N LEU A 513 12.26 22.78 -16.59
CA LEU A 513 11.91 21.50 -15.96
C LEU A 513 10.42 21.19 -16.13
N VAL A 514 9.56 22.19 -15.95
CA VAL A 514 8.10 22.03 -16.08
C VAL A 514 7.73 21.58 -17.48
N ILE A 515 8.36 22.16 -18.51
CA ILE A 515 8.19 21.73 -19.90
C ILE A 515 8.69 20.29 -20.09
N ALA A 516 9.86 19.94 -19.57
CA ALA A 516 10.41 18.57 -19.68
C ALA A 516 9.46 17.53 -19.06
N LEU A 517 8.95 17.79 -17.85
CA LEU A 517 7.99 16.93 -17.14
C LEU A 517 6.61 16.87 -17.84
N SER A 518 6.29 17.86 -18.67
CA SER A 518 5.02 17.98 -19.39
C SER A 518 5.07 17.51 -20.84
N SER A 519 6.16 16.88 -21.25
CA SER A 519 6.39 16.45 -22.63
C SER A 519 6.20 14.95 -22.85
N ASP A 520 6.24 14.54 -24.10
CA ASP A 520 6.32 13.11 -24.48
C ASP A 520 7.72 12.52 -24.27
N ARG A 521 8.69 13.38 -23.94
CA ARG A 521 10.05 13.02 -23.53
C ARG A 521 10.22 13.08 -22.01
N VAL A 522 9.13 13.01 -21.25
CA VAL A 522 9.20 12.96 -19.77
C VAL A 522 10.21 11.87 -19.34
N PRO A 523 11.13 12.18 -18.42
CA PRO A 523 12.15 11.23 -18.01
C PRO A 523 11.58 10.01 -17.29
N LEU A 524 12.31 8.89 -17.29
CA LEU A 524 11.91 7.69 -16.54
C LEU A 524 12.50 7.68 -15.11
N PRO A 525 11.70 7.26 -14.09
CA PRO A 525 10.27 6.95 -14.17
C PRO A 525 9.39 8.20 -14.44
N PRO A 526 8.30 8.09 -15.22
CA PRO A 526 7.62 9.25 -15.80
C PRO A 526 6.70 10.01 -14.83
N THR A 527 6.44 9.46 -13.65
CA THR A 527 5.43 9.98 -12.72
C THR A 527 5.82 9.68 -11.28
N GLY A 528 5.22 10.40 -10.32
CA GLY A 528 5.44 10.22 -8.89
C GLY A 528 6.67 10.96 -8.35
N GLY A 529 7.41 11.66 -9.22
CA GLY A 529 8.61 12.39 -8.85
C GLY A 529 8.32 13.65 -8.03
N LEU A 530 9.28 13.99 -7.17
CA LEU A 530 9.35 15.23 -6.41
C LEU A 530 10.69 15.91 -6.72
N PHE A 531 10.64 17.13 -7.24
CA PHE A 531 11.83 17.85 -7.67
C PHE A 531 11.90 19.25 -7.03
N GLU A 532 13.03 19.58 -6.42
CA GLU A 532 13.37 20.96 -6.07
C GLU A 532 14.08 21.63 -7.24
N VAL A 533 13.73 22.88 -7.53
CA VAL A 533 14.20 23.56 -8.75
C VAL A 533 14.31 25.07 -8.56
N GLY A 534 15.40 25.64 -9.08
CA GLY A 534 15.66 27.08 -9.07
C GLY A 534 17.13 27.36 -9.40
N SER A 535 17.45 28.59 -9.82
CA SER A 535 18.84 29.02 -10.07
C SER A 535 19.66 28.14 -11.04
N GLY A 536 19.01 27.44 -11.98
CA GLY A 536 19.67 26.50 -12.90
C GLY A 536 19.97 25.13 -12.29
N TRP A 537 19.56 24.89 -11.04
CA TRP A 537 19.71 23.63 -10.32
C TRP A 537 18.40 22.85 -10.25
N ILE A 538 18.50 21.52 -10.33
CA ILE A 538 17.40 20.59 -10.16
C ILE A 538 17.86 19.39 -9.33
N GLY A 539 17.24 19.16 -8.17
CA GLY A 539 17.42 17.97 -7.35
C GLY A 539 16.15 17.17 -7.22
N GLN A 540 16.28 15.84 -7.13
CA GLN A 540 15.16 14.96 -6.80
C GLN A 540 15.17 14.69 -5.30
N THR A 541 13.99 14.78 -4.67
CA THR A 541 13.82 14.52 -3.24
C THR A 541 12.95 13.27 -3.04
N ARG A 542 13.37 12.37 -2.14
CA ARG A 542 12.67 11.11 -1.82
C ARG A 542 12.74 10.80 -0.34
N TRP A 543 12.08 9.72 0.07
CA TRP A 543 12.23 9.18 1.41
C TRP A 543 13.50 8.34 1.53
N GLN A 544 14.20 8.48 2.64
CA GLN A 544 15.12 7.47 3.16
C GLN A 544 14.59 7.00 4.50
N ARG A 545 14.68 5.70 4.76
CA ARG A 545 14.23 5.05 5.98
C ARG A 545 15.39 4.30 6.61
N SER A 546 15.55 4.43 7.92
CA SER A 546 16.54 3.68 8.70
C SER A 546 16.24 2.17 8.63
N GLY A 547 17.22 1.32 8.91
CA GLY A 547 16.92 -0.12 9.04
C GLY A 547 15.96 -0.45 10.20
N GLY A 548 15.79 0.46 11.15
CA GLY A 548 14.88 0.32 12.28
C GLY A 548 15.28 -0.77 13.27
N HIS A 549 14.33 -1.23 14.08
CA HIS A 549 14.47 -2.40 14.92
C HIS A 549 13.19 -3.21 14.95
N GLY A 550 13.34 -4.53 14.82
CA GLY A 550 12.28 -5.51 15.01
C GLY A 550 12.36 -6.07 16.42
N PHE A 551 11.25 -6.01 17.15
CA PHE A 551 11.08 -6.55 18.48
C PHE A 551 10.44 -7.95 18.42
N PRO A 552 10.82 -8.87 19.33
CA PRO A 552 10.18 -10.18 19.41
C PRO A 552 8.68 -10.06 19.59
N ILE A 553 7.90 -10.78 18.78
CA ILE A 553 6.43 -10.63 18.80
C ILE A 553 5.73 -11.55 19.81
N ASP A 554 6.48 -12.42 20.47
CA ASP A 554 6.05 -13.26 21.60
C ASP A 554 6.19 -12.57 22.96
N GLU A 555 6.70 -11.35 22.99
CA GLU A 555 6.77 -10.52 24.19
C GLU A 555 5.91 -9.26 24.03
N ALA A 556 5.37 -8.76 25.15
CA ALA A 556 4.73 -7.46 25.15
C ALA A 556 5.79 -6.37 24.91
N LEU A 557 5.63 -5.58 23.85
CA LEU A 557 6.53 -4.46 23.57
C LEU A 557 6.27 -3.34 24.57
N THR A 558 7.31 -2.93 25.30
CA THR A 558 7.21 -1.82 26.26
C THR A 558 7.93 -0.57 25.75
N PRO A 559 7.51 0.64 26.16
CA PRO A 559 8.23 1.89 25.86
C PRO A 559 9.71 1.86 26.27
N GLU A 560 10.02 1.17 27.37
CA GLU A 560 11.37 1.05 27.90
C GLU A 560 12.26 0.20 26.97
N ALA A 561 11.71 -0.89 26.42
CA ALA A 561 12.41 -1.70 25.42
C ALA A 561 12.67 -0.92 24.13
N VAL A 562 11.70 -0.09 23.69
CA VAL A 562 11.88 0.82 22.56
C VAL A 562 13.00 1.82 22.84
N LYS A 563 13.01 2.44 24.03
CA LYS A 563 14.06 3.38 24.45
C LYS A 563 15.43 2.73 24.52
N GLU A 564 15.53 1.47 24.95
CA GLU A 564 16.80 0.73 24.99
C GLU A 564 17.40 0.52 23.59
N LYS A 565 16.56 0.36 22.56
CA LYS A 565 17.00 0.16 21.18
C LYS A 565 16.95 1.44 20.34
N TRP A 566 16.79 2.60 20.98
CA TRP A 566 16.55 3.87 20.29
C TRP A 566 17.61 4.22 19.26
N ASP A 567 18.89 4.15 19.65
CA ASP A 567 20.01 4.47 18.76
C ASP A 567 19.99 3.63 17.48
N ARG A 568 19.62 2.35 17.58
CA ARG A 568 19.50 1.45 16.42
C ARG A 568 18.26 1.74 15.57
N ILE A 569 17.16 2.16 16.19
CA ILE A 569 15.92 2.51 15.48
C ILE A 569 16.16 3.72 14.58
N ILE A 570 16.96 4.69 15.02
CA ILE A 570 17.17 5.96 14.31
C ILE A 570 18.45 5.99 13.47
N ASP A 571 19.21 4.89 13.41
CA ASP A 571 20.48 4.83 12.69
C ASP A 571 20.27 4.67 11.17
N PHE A 572 20.78 5.64 10.42
CA PHE A 572 20.82 5.64 8.95
C PHE A 572 22.19 5.25 8.38
N SER A 573 23.20 5.06 9.24
CA SER A 573 24.61 4.90 8.86
C SER A 573 25.11 3.46 8.88
N ASP A 574 24.36 2.53 9.46
CA ASP A 574 24.75 1.12 9.61
C ASP A 574 24.54 0.24 8.35
N GLY A 575 24.31 0.87 7.19
CA GLY A 575 24.16 0.20 5.91
C GLY A 575 22.81 -0.49 5.68
N ARG A 576 21.85 -0.38 6.61
CA ARG A 576 20.51 -0.97 6.48
C ARG A 576 19.46 0.00 5.94
N ALA A 577 19.81 1.27 5.77
CA ALA A 577 18.87 2.27 5.28
C ALA A 577 18.39 1.92 3.85
N ASP A 578 17.10 2.14 3.59
CA ASP A 578 16.47 1.94 2.30
C ASP A 578 15.65 3.17 1.86
N ASN A 579 15.03 3.09 0.69
CA ASN A 579 14.28 4.20 0.09
C ASN A 579 12.89 3.71 -0.35
N PRO A 580 11.92 3.60 0.58
CA PRO A 580 10.59 3.10 0.24
C PRO A 580 9.85 4.06 -0.68
N GLU A 581 9.21 3.53 -1.72
CA GLU A 581 8.41 4.30 -2.69
C GLU A 581 6.95 3.85 -2.73
N SER A 582 6.57 2.81 -1.99
CA SER A 582 5.23 2.23 -1.97
C SER A 582 4.82 1.75 -0.57
N ALA A 583 3.51 1.56 -0.35
CA ALA A 583 3.00 0.97 0.89
C ALA A 583 3.53 -0.47 1.11
N GLN A 584 3.81 -1.19 0.02
CA GLN A 584 4.42 -2.52 0.04
C GLN A 584 5.86 -2.48 0.57
N ASP A 585 6.66 -1.49 0.15
CA ASP A 585 8.01 -1.29 0.71
C ASP A 585 7.95 -0.94 2.20
N GLY A 586 6.94 -0.15 2.59
CA GLY A 586 6.59 0.14 3.98
C GLY A 586 6.39 -1.14 4.81
N LEU A 587 5.58 -2.07 4.30
CA LEU A 587 5.23 -3.33 4.95
C LEU A 587 6.37 -4.36 5.02
N LYS A 588 7.36 -4.30 4.13
CA LYS A 588 8.40 -5.33 4.01
C LYS A 588 9.09 -5.68 5.34
N SER A 589 9.55 -4.67 6.06
CA SER A 589 10.27 -4.86 7.34
C SER A 589 9.33 -5.28 8.48
N ILE A 590 8.07 -4.86 8.42
CA ILE A 590 7.02 -5.22 9.38
C ILE A 590 6.65 -6.70 9.23
N VAL A 591 6.40 -7.14 8.00
CA VAL A 591 6.10 -8.55 7.68
C VAL A 591 7.29 -9.45 8.01
N ALA A 592 8.52 -9.00 7.71
CA ALA A 592 9.73 -9.73 8.11
C ALA A 592 9.87 -9.91 9.63
N ASN A 593 9.23 -9.06 10.43
CA ASN A 593 9.23 -9.16 11.89
C ASN A 593 8.17 -10.13 12.45
N PHE A 594 7.21 -10.59 11.65
CA PHE A 594 6.18 -11.53 12.12
C PHE A 594 6.74 -12.87 12.61
N GLU A 595 7.97 -13.20 12.22
CA GLU A 595 8.68 -14.41 12.64
C GLU A 595 9.72 -14.15 13.74
N ASN A 596 9.90 -12.90 14.17
CA ASN A 596 10.85 -12.54 15.21
C ASN A 596 10.34 -13.02 16.58
N ARG A 597 11.04 -13.98 17.18
CA ARG A 597 10.76 -14.55 18.51
C ARG A 597 12.01 -14.48 19.37
N LYS A 598 11.86 -14.41 20.69
CA LYS A 598 13.02 -14.28 21.60
C LYS A 598 13.96 -15.49 21.44
N ALA A 599 15.25 -15.22 21.26
CA ALA A 599 16.27 -16.27 21.28
C ALA A 599 16.38 -16.86 22.70
N VAL A 600 16.15 -18.17 22.84
CA VAL A 600 16.41 -18.90 24.10
C VAL A 600 17.93 -18.91 24.33
N THR A 601 18.40 -18.26 25.39
CA THR A 601 19.82 -18.26 25.79
C THR A 601 20.26 -19.68 26.18
N ALA A 602 20.89 -20.39 25.23
CA ALA A 602 21.61 -21.61 25.50
C ALA A 602 22.98 -21.29 26.14
N LYS A 603 23.20 -21.76 27.38
CA LYS A 603 24.53 -21.83 27.96
C LYS A 603 25.42 -22.73 27.09
N LYS A 604 26.66 -22.29 26.85
CA LYS A 604 27.72 -23.07 26.20
C LYS A 604 27.88 -24.44 26.87
N GLY A 605 27.64 -25.50 26.10
CA GLY A 605 27.96 -26.88 26.45
C GLY A 605 27.71 -27.82 25.26
N ASN A 606 28.80 -28.36 24.70
CA ASN A 606 28.94 -29.53 23.84
C ASN A 606 27.83 -29.88 22.81
N ASN A 607 28.14 -29.64 21.53
CA ASN A 607 27.97 -30.52 20.35
C ASN A 607 26.90 -31.64 20.31
N GLU A 608 25.69 -31.41 20.83
CA GLU A 608 24.47 -32.11 20.44
C GLU A 608 23.30 -31.09 20.41
N ASN A 609 22.71 -30.84 19.23
CA ASN A 609 21.73 -29.77 18.98
C ASN A 609 20.39 -30.01 19.74
N PRO A 610 20.02 -29.18 20.75
CA PRO A 610 18.76 -29.35 21.51
C PRO A 610 17.51 -28.85 20.77
N VAL A 611 17.67 -28.07 19.68
CA VAL A 611 16.58 -27.40 18.93
C VAL A 611 15.70 -28.38 18.13
N ASN A 612 16.22 -29.58 17.82
CA ASN A 612 15.50 -30.56 16.99
C ASN A 612 14.36 -31.28 17.73
N GLY A 613 14.44 -31.42 19.06
CA GLY A 613 13.41 -32.08 19.86
C GLY A 613 12.09 -31.30 19.92
N GLU A 614 12.16 -29.96 19.80
CA GLU A 614 11.00 -29.09 19.96
C GLU A 614 10.05 -29.14 18.76
N TYR A 615 10.58 -29.13 17.52
CA TYR A 615 9.77 -29.32 16.32
C TYR A 615 9.08 -30.68 16.29
N LEU A 616 9.77 -31.74 16.71
CA LEU A 616 9.15 -33.08 16.77
C LEU A 616 7.98 -33.12 17.75
N SER A 617 8.11 -32.45 18.90
CA SER A 617 7.03 -32.31 19.87
C SER A 617 5.84 -31.51 19.30
N ARG A 618 6.11 -30.35 18.68
CA ARG A 618 5.08 -29.50 18.07
C ARG A 618 4.38 -30.18 16.89
N ILE A 619 5.12 -30.93 16.07
CA ILE A 619 4.54 -31.78 15.02
C ILE A 619 3.61 -32.82 15.65
N ALA A 620 4.03 -33.49 16.72
CA ALA A 620 3.21 -34.49 17.41
C ALA A 620 1.94 -33.87 18.03
N GLU A 621 2.02 -32.63 18.52
CA GLU A 621 0.87 -31.88 19.03
C GLU A 621 -0.07 -31.42 17.91
N ALA A 622 0.47 -30.82 16.85
CA ALA A 622 -0.29 -30.36 15.69
C ALA A 622 -1.06 -31.50 15.01
N LYS A 623 -0.50 -32.71 14.97
CA LYS A 623 -1.17 -33.92 14.48
C LYS A 623 -2.40 -34.35 15.30
N LYS A 624 -2.51 -33.90 16.56
CA LYS A 624 -3.66 -34.21 17.43
C LYS A 624 -4.82 -33.21 17.25
N ARG A 625 -4.58 -32.08 16.58
CA ARG A 625 -5.58 -31.03 16.38
C ARG A 625 -6.33 -31.23 15.06
N SER A 626 -7.59 -30.82 15.02
CA SER A 626 -8.39 -30.67 13.81
C SER A 626 -8.75 -29.20 13.65
N SER A 627 -8.89 -28.71 12.42
CA SER A 627 -9.38 -27.36 12.17
C SER A 627 -10.81 -27.20 12.69
N GLU A 628 -11.19 -25.95 12.94
CA GLU A 628 -12.59 -25.57 13.00
C GLU A 628 -13.29 -25.91 11.67
N GLU A 629 -14.61 -26.10 11.75
CA GLU A 629 -15.43 -26.31 10.56
C GLU A 629 -15.37 -25.10 9.64
N THR A 630 -15.05 -25.31 8.36
CA THR A 630 -15.15 -24.25 7.35
C THR A 630 -16.28 -24.56 6.38
N GLU A 631 -17.20 -23.61 6.23
CA GLU A 631 -18.32 -23.73 5.30
C GLU A 631 -17.95 -23.29 3.87
N PHE A 632 -18.39 -24.06 2.87
CA PHE A 632 -18.28 -23.71 1.46
C PHE A 632 -19.62 -23.95 0.77
N GLN A 633 -20.29 -22.87 0.35
CA GLN A 633 -21.54 -22.95 -0.39
C GLN A 633 -21.28 -22.77 -1.88
N TYR A 634 -21.89 -23.63 -2.70
CA TYR A 634 -21.83 -23.51 -4.16
C TYR A 634 -23.17 -23.87 -4.80
N GLN A 635 -23.38 -23.30 -5.97
CA GLN A 635 -24.52 -23.55 -6.83
C GLN A 635 -24.06 -23.86 -8.26
N GLU A 636 -24.99 -24.07 -9.18
CA GLU A 636 -24.73 -24.53 -10.55
C GLU A 636 -23.76 -23.60 -11.29
N LYS A 637 -23.83 -22.28 -11.04
CA LYS A 637 -22.91 -21.29 -11.62
C LYS A 637 -21.44 -21.59 -11.27
N ASP A 638 -21.18 -22.06 -10.06
CA ASP A 638 -19.82 -22.27 -9.54
C ASP A 638 -19.25 -23.57 -10.12
N VAL A 639 -20.11 -24.56 -10.34
CA VAL A 639 -19.79 -25.78 -11.09
C VAL A 639 -19.44 -25.44 -12.54
N ILE A 640 -20.24 -24.61 -13.22
CA ILE A 640 -19.96 -24.15 -14.59
C ILE A 640 -18.64 -23.37 -14.64
N LEU A 641 -18.44 -22.43 -13.70
CA LEU A 641 -17.22 -21.63 -13.60
C LEU A 641 -15.98 -22.51 -13.44
N TYR A 642 -16.03 -23.50 -12.56
CA TYR A 642 -14.95 -24.45 -12.38
C TYR A 642 -14.69 -25.27 -13.65
N ASN A 643 -15.75 -25.84 -14.25
CA ASN A 643 -15.65 -26.65 -15.46
C ASN A 643 -15.02 -25.87 -16.62
N ILE A 644 -15.42 -24.60 -16.82
CA ILE A 644 -14.79 -23.69 -17.81
C ILE A 644 -13.34 -23.38 -17.40
N GLY A 645 -13.08 -23.17 -16.11
CA GLY A 645 -11.73 -22.97 -15.55
C GLY A 645 -10.77 -24.14 -15.77
N ILE A 646 -11.28 -25.34 -16.06
CA ILE A 646 -10.51 -26.52 -16.47
C ILE A 646 -10.78 -26.92 -17.93
N GLY A 647 -11.20 -25.95 -18.73
CA GLY A 647 -11.21 -26.00 -20.18
C GLY A 647 -12.43 -26.64 -20.83
N ALA A 648 -13.54 -26.87 -20.10
CA ALA A 648 -14.82 -27.19 -20.73
C ALA A 648 -15.21 -26.08 -21.71
N LYS A 649 -15.81 -26.47 -22.85
CA LYS A 649 -16.17 -25.57 -23.94
C LYS A 649 -17.69 -25.43 -24.01
N SER A 650 -18.16 -24.42 -24.75
CA SER A 650 -19.59 -24.17 -24.97
C SER A 650 -20.38 -25.37 -25.54
N LYS A 651 -19.69 -26.31 -26.20
CA LYS A 651 -20.29 -27.55 -26.74
C LYS A 651 -20.39 -28.69 -25.74
N ASP A 652 -19.73 -28.60 -24.59
CA ASP A 652 -19.73 -29.64 -23.56
C ASP A 652 -20.93 -29.40 -22.61
N LEU A 653 -22.16 -29.46 -23.13
CA LEU A 653 -23.38 -28.98 -22.45
C LEU A 653 -23.56 -29.55 -21.03
N LYS A 654 -23.33 -30.85 -20.84
CA LYS A 654 -23.29 -31.51 -19.52
C LYS A 654 -22.36 -30.89 -18.46
N TYR A 655 -21.46 -29.98 -18.86
CA TYR A 655 -20.56 -29.24 -17.97
C TYR A 655 -20.83 -27.74 -17.90
N VAL A 656 -21.53 -27.16 -18.88
CA VAL A 656 -21.66 -25.69 -19.03
C VAL A 656 -23.10 -25.20 -19.12
N PHE A 657 -24.08 -26.10 -19.05
CA PHE A 657 -25.50 -25.78 -19.16
C PHE A 657 -26.28 -26.53 -18.07
N GLU A 658 -26.83 -25.78 -17.12
CA GLU A 658 -27.52 -26.30 -15.94
C GLU A 658 -28.85 -26.99 -16.24
N MET A 659 -29.43 -26.77 -17.43
CA MET A 659 -30.66 -27.46 -17.88
C MET A 659 -30.37 -28.66 -18.78
N ASP A 660 -29.11 -29.04 -18.97
CA ASP A 660 -28.77 -30.33 -19.60
C ASP A 660 -29.17 -31.48 -18.67
N ASP A 661 -29.83 -32.52 -19.19
CA ASP A 661 -30.29 -33.66 -18.39
C ASP A 661 -29.13 -34.41 -17.69
N ASP A 662 -27.90 -34.27 -18.20
CA ASP A 662 -26.67 -34.85 -17.67
C ASP A 662 -25.75 -33.82 -16.98
N PHE A 663 -26.26 -32.63 -16.62
CA PHE A 663 -25.48 -31.58 -15.98
C PHE A 663 -24.80 -32.09 -14.70
N GLN A 664 -23.47 -31.96 -14.64
CA GLN A 664 -22.70 -32.53 -13.55
C GLN A 664 -21.44 -31.73 -13.19
N SER A 665 -21.05 -31.87 -11.93
CA SER A 665 -19.73 -31.45 -11.47
C SER A 665 -18.68 -32.48 -11.89
N LEU A 666 -17.58 -32.01 -12.50
CA LEU A 666 -16.41 -32.86 -12.70
C LEU A 666 -15.83 -33.30 -11.34
N PRO A 667 -15.37 -34.56 -11.18
CA PRO A 667 -14.97 -35.06 -9.87
C PRO A 667 -13.83 -34.27 -9.20
N THR A 668 -12.95 -33.69 -10.01
CA THR A 668 -11.85 -32.85 -9.52
C THR A 668 -12.31 -31.55 -8.84
N PHE A 669 -13.59 -31.16 -8.96
CA PHE A 669 -14.16 -30.05 -8.17
C PHE A 669 -13.95 -30.23 -6.67
N GLY A 670 -13.80 -31.48 -6.20
CA GLY A 670 -13.51 -31.80 -4.80
C GLY A 670 -12.23 -31.18 -4.22
N VAL A 671 -11.35 -30.59 -5.04
CA VAL A 671 -10.20 -29.79 -4.56
C VAL A 671 -10.57 -28.35 -4.17
N ILE A 672 -11.74 -27.85 -4.56
CA ILE A 672 -12.12 -26.46 -4.34
C ILE A 672 -12.47 -26.16 -2.87
N PRO A 673 -13.29 -26.96 -2.18
CA PRO A 673 -13.75 -26.61 -0.83
C PRO A 673 -12.64 -26.46 0.20
N PHE A 674 -11.47 -27.08 0.00
CA PHE A 674 -10.39 -26.99 0.98
C PHE A 674 -9.65 -25.64 0.96
N PHE A 675 -9.77 -24.81 -0.09
CA PHE A 675 -9.09 -23.51 -0.15
C PHE A 675 -9.53 -22.54 0.94
N LEU A 676 -10.73 -22.71 1.50
CA LEU A 676 -11.21 -21.90 2.61
C LEU A 676 -10.76 -22.43 3.98
N THR A 677 -10.18 -23.65 4.05
CA THR A 677 -9.83 -24.24 5.35
C THR A 677 -8.58 -23.59 5.93
N SER A 678 -8.63 -23.30 7.23
CA SER A 678 -7.46 -22.87 8.01
C SER A 678 -6.85 -24.08 8.72
N PRO A 679 -5.59 -24.46 8.45
CA PRO A 679 -4.94 -25.55 9.17
C PRO A 679 -4.87 -25.24 10.67
N PRO A 680 -5.01 -26.23 11.58
CA PRO A 680 -4.99 -25.99 13.03
C PRO A 680 -3.57 -25.78 13.61
N PHE A 681 -2.63 -25.36 12.76
CA PHE A 681 -1.22 -25.18 13.07
C PHE A 681 -0.60 -24.12 12.14
N SER A 682 0.45 -23.44 12.59
CA SER A 682 1.30 -22.64 11.71
C SER A 682 2.41 -23.51 11.11
N PHE A 683 2.77 -23.26 9.85
CA PHE A 683 3.94 -23.93 9.24
C PHE A 683 5.24 -23.63 10.01
N SER A 684 5.38 -22.44 10.58
CA SER A 684 6.53 -22.06 11.41
C SER A 684 6.67 -22.89 12.69
N ASP A 685 5.58 -23.48 13.18
CA ASP A 685 5.60 -24.29 14.40
C ASP A 685 6.13 -25.70 14.15
N ILE A 686 6.01 -26.17 12.91
CA ILE A 686 6.27 -27.56 12.54
C ILE A 686 7.50 -27.73 11.65
N VAL A 687 8.04 -26.65 11.07
CA VAL A 687 9.29 -26.67 10.31
C VAL A 687 10.14 -25.41 10.59
N PRO A 688 11.48 -25.51 10.61
CA PRO A 688 12.37 -24.37 10.80
C PRO A 688 12.41 -23.46 9.56
N ASN A 689 12.78 -22.18 9.73
CA ASN A 689 13.03 -21.25 8.61
C ASN A 689 11.90 -21.23 7.57
N PHE A 690 10.64 -21.34 8.01
CA PHE A 690 9.50 -21.31 7.09
C PHE A 690 9.49 -19.98 6.32
N SER A 691 9.19 -20.05 5.03
CA SER A 691 8.93 -18.85 4.23
C SER A 691 7.82 -19.17 3.24
N PRO A 692 6.73 -18.38 3.19
CA PRO A 692 5.67 -18.57 2.20
C PRO A 692 6.19 -18.54 0.76
N MET A 693 7.25 -17.75 0.48
CA MET A 693 7.86 -17.65 -0.86
C MET A 693 8.59 -18.93 -1.30
N MET A 694 8.94 -19.79 -0.34
CA MET A 694 9.67 -21.04 -0.58
C MET A 694 8.74 -22.27 -0.64
N LEU A 695 7.44 -22.04 -0.43
CA LEU A 695 6.38 -23.03 -0.45
C LEU A 695 5.98 -23.37 -1.89
N LEU A 696 6.04 -24.66 -2.23
CA LEU A 696 5.52 -25.18 -3.50
C LEU A 696 4.48 -26.27 -3.22
N HIS A 697 3.35 -26.20 -3.92
CA HIS A 697 2.41 -27.32 -3.94
C HIS A 697 3.01 -28.45 -4.80
N GLY A 698 3.38 -29.56 -4.17
CA GLY A 698 4.17 -30.62 -4.79
C GLY A 698 3.33 -31.78 -5.33
N GLU A 699 2.38 -32.28 -4.54
CA GLU A 699 1.51 -33.39 -4.92
C GLU A 699 0.08 -33.16 -4.42
N GLN A 700 -0.89 -33.72 -5.14
CA GLN A 700 -2.31 -33.72 -4.77
C GLN A 700 -2.86 -35.15 -4.86
N TYR A 701 -3.60 -35.56 -3.83
CA TYR A 701 -4.50 -36.71 -3.84
C TYR A 701 -5.92 -36.23 -3.54
N LEU A 702 -6.89 -36.76 -4.29
CA LEU A 702 -8.31 -36.55 -4.06
C LEU A 702 -9.02 -37.90 -4.16
N GLU A 703 -9.85 -38.20 -3.17
CA GLU A 703 -10.77 -39.32 -3.15
C GLU A 703 -12.21 -38.82 -3.13
N ILE A 704 -13.04 -39.41 -3.99
CA ILE A 704 -14.48 -39.16 -4.09
C ILE A 704 -15.18 -40.23 -3.27
N LEU A 705 -15.78 -39.81 -2.16
CA LEU A 705 -16.40 -40.70 -1.18
C LEU A 705 -17.85 -41.03 -1.53
N SER A 706 -18.52 -40.19 -2.31
CA SER A 706 -19.92 -40.38 -2.71
C SER A 706 -20.20 -39.79 -4.10
N TYR A 707 -21.03 -40.49 -4.86
CA TYR A 707 -21.61 -40.05 -6.13
C TYR A 707 -23.15 -40.11 -6.06
N PRO A 708 -23.88 -39.29 -6.84
CA PRO A 708 -23.37 -38.18 -7.65
C PRO A 708 -22.81 -37.05 -6.76
N ILE A 709 -21.84 -36.31 -7.29
CA ILE A 709 -21.41 -35.07 -6.64
C ILE A 709 -22.54 -34.05 -6.85
N PRO A 710 -23.06 -33.43 -5.78
CA PRO A 710 -24.14 -32.45 -5.93
C PRO A 710 -23.72 -31.30 -6.84
N THR A 711 -24.64 -30.78 -7.64
CA THR A 711 -24.41 -29.59 -8.48
C THR A 711 -24.65 -28.28 -7.71
N SER A 712 -25.24 -28.39 -6.53
CA SER A 712 -25.34 -27.34 -5.51
C SER A 712 -25.36 -27.96 -4.12
N ALA A 713 -24.63 -27.37 -3.16
CA ALA A 713 -24.65 -27.79 -1.76
C ALA A 713 -23.99 -26.75 -0.84
N THR A 714 -24.26 -26.88 0.46
CA THR A 714 -23.44 -26.30 1.51
C THR A 714 -22.55 -27.40 2.08
N LEU A 715 -21.23 -27.20 1.99
CA LEU A 715 -20.23 -28.17 2.44
C LEU A 715 -19.58 -27.71 3.74
N ALA A 716 -19.14 -28.66 4.55
CA ALA A 716 -18.33 -28.45 5.74
C ALA A 716 -17.00 -29.20 5.57
N SER A 717 -15.88 -28.49 5.74
CA SER A 717 -14.54 -29.05 5.59
C SER A 717 -13.75 -29.00 6.90
N HIS A 718 -12.98 -30.05 7.17
CA HIS A 718 -12.08 -30.16 8.33
C HIS A 718 -10.69 -30.60 7.88
N ALA A 719 -9.68 -29.77 8.15
CA ALA A 719 -8.28 -30.01 7.83
C ALA A 719 -7.48 -30.50 9.05
N LYS A 720 -6.49 -31.35 8.82
CA LYS A 720 -5.56 -31.85 9.85
C LYS A 720 -4.16 -32.09 9.31
N LEU A 721 -3.15 -31.96 10.17
CA LEU A 721 -1.78 -32.33 9.83
C LEU A 721 -1.65 -33.85 9.76
N ILE A 722 -1.21 -34.38 8.62
CA ILE A 722 -0.98 -35.82 8.44
C ILE A 722 0.47 -36.18 8.77
N GLU A 723 1.41 -35.48 8.15
CA GLU A 723 2.82 -35.84 8.19
C GLU A 723 3.73 -34.63 7.93
N VAL A 724 4.89 -34.62 8.57
CA VAL A 724 6.00 -33.71 8.27
C VAL A 724 7.28 -34.55 8.09
N VAL A 725 7.97 -34.37 6.97
CA VAL A 725 9.15 -35.16 6.57
C VAL A 725 10.34 -34.23 6.38
N ASP A 726 11.48 -34.58 6.98
CA ASP A 726 12.73 -33.84 6.88
C ASP A 726 13.56 -34.35 5.68
N LYS A 727 13.62 -33.55 4.61
CA LYS A 727 14.39 -33.83 3.39
C LYS A 727 15.79 -33.21 3.40
N GLY A 728 16.33 -32.87 4.57
CA GLY A 728 17.66 -32.29 4.73
C GLY A 728 17.59 -30.79 4.51
N SER A 729 17.70 -30.32 3.27
CA SER A 729 17.58 -28.88 2.95
C SER A 729 16.14 -28.39 2.74
N ALA A 730 15.14 -29.25 2.96
CA ALA A 730 13.72 -28.93 2.77
C ALA A 730 12.84 -29.76 3.71
N ALA A 731 11.58 -29.33 3.86
CA ALA A 731 10.53 -30.11 4.50
C ALA A 731 9.44 -30.50 3.50
N ILE A 732 8.77 -31.62 3.78
CA ILE A 732 7.47 -31.95 3.19
C ILE A 732 6.43 -31.86 4.29
N VAL A 733 5.35 -31.13 4.07
CA VAL A 733 4.18 -31.06 4.96
C VAL A 733 2.98 -31.62 4.20
N LYS A 734 2.32 -32.63 4.76
CA LYS A 734 1.09 -33.21 4.21
C LYS A 734 -0.11 -32.82 5.08
N ILE A 735 -1.12 -32.25 4.44
CA ILE A 735 -2.37 -31.84 5.09
C ILE A 735 -3.48 -32.67 4.49
N GLY A 736 -4.36 -33.19 5.36
CA GLY A 736 -5.52 -33.99 4.96
C GLY A 736 -6.80 -33.23 5.27
N THR A 737 -7.72 -33.17 4.31
CA THR A 737 -8.99 -32.45 4.46
C THR A 737 -10.15 -33.38 4.14
N THR A 738 -11.10 -33.50 5.07
CA THR A 738 -12.37 -34.22 4.84
C THR A 738 -13.48 -33.21 4.62
N THR A 739 -14.29 -33.41 3.57
CA THR A 739 -15.40 -32.54 3.23
C THR A 739 -16.71 -33.33 3.18
N ILE A 740 -17.71 -32.85 3.91
CA ILE A 740 -19.05 -33.44 4.00
C ILE A 740 -20.09 -32.46 3.46
N ASN A 741 -21.24 -32.97 3.02
CA ASN A 741 -22.44 -32.16 2.85
C ASN A 741 -22.96 -31.78 4.24
N LYS A 742 -23.01 -30.48 4.54
CA LYS A 742 -23.36 -29.96 5.87
C LYS A 742 -24.80 -30.31 6.27
N ASN A 743 -25.71 -30.34 5.31
CA ASN A 743 -27.13 -30.56 5.57
C ASN A 743 -27.46 -32.05 5.79
N THR A 744 -26.74 -32.96 5.13
CA THR A 744 -27.01 -34.41 5.21
C THR A 744 -26.00 -35.17 6.05
N GLY A 745 -24.86 -34.57 6.37
CA GLY A 745 -23.71 -35.22 7.01
C GLY A 745 -22.95 -36.19 6.10
N THR A 746 -23.32 -36.31 4.81
CA THR A 746 -22.74 -37.29 3.88
C THR A 746 -21.30 -36.90 3.49
N PRO A 747 -20.29 -37.76 3.67
CA PRO A 747 -18.93 -37.51 3.18
C PRO A 747 -18.86 -37.46 1.66
N LEU A 748 -18.26 -36.41 1.10
CA LEU A 748 -18.14 -36.23 -0.35
C LEU A 748 -16.69 -36.36 -0.83
N PHE A 749 -15.75 -35.71 -0.15
CA PHE A 749 -14.35 -35.67 -0.59
C PHE A 749 -13.38 -35.92 0.56
N TYR A 750 -12.26 -36.57 0.23
CA TYR A 750 -11.06 -36.57 1.06
C TYR A 750 -9.86 -36.12 0.21
N ASN A 751 -9.14 -35.11 0.68
CA ASN A 751 -7.98 -34.55 0.00
C ASN A 751 -6.71 -34.79 0.82
N GLU A 752 -5.58 -35.07 0.16
CA GLU A 752 -4.25 -34.88 0.74
C GLU A 752 -3.42 -33.97 -0.17
N ASN A 753 -3.11 -32.76 0.30
CA ASN A 753 -2.20 -31.85 -0.37
C ASN A 753 -0.80 -31.93 0.25
N THR A 754 0.19 -32.13 -0.60
CA THR A 754 1.60 -32.18 -0.21
C THR A 754 2.26 -30.86 -0.56
N ILE A 755 2.87 -30.25 0.45
CA ILE A 755 3.57 -28.99 0.37
C ILE A 755 5.06 -29.24 0.55
N PHE A 756 5.87 -28.72 -0.37
CA PHE A 756 7.33 -28.78 -0.33
C PHE A 756 7.90 -27.41 0.04
N ILE A 757 8.60 -27.33 1.17
CA ILE A 757 9.10 -26.08 1.73
C ILE A 757 10.62 -26.09 1.67
N ARG A 758 11.18 -25.33 0.73
CA ARG A 758 12.64 -25.24 0.52
C ARG A 758 13.29 -24.43 1.65
N GLY A 759 14.45 -24.88 2.12
CA GLY A 759 15.20 -24.23 3.20
C GLY A 759 14.78 -24.63 4.61
N SER A 760 13.66 -25.35 4.75
CA SER A 760 13.03 -25.65 6.03
C SER A 760 13.26 -27.07 6.56
N GLY A 761 14.42 -27.68 6.26
CA GLY A 761 14.77 -29.01 6.75
C GLY A 761 15.77 -29.00 7.91
N ASN A 762 16.40 -30.15 8.18
CA ASN A 762 17.40 -30.38 9.23
C ASN A 762 16.87 -30.30 10.67
N PHE A 763 15.58 -30.52 10.88
CA PHE A 763 14.93 -30.54 12.20
C PHE A 763 14.85 -31.94 12.84
N GLY A 764 15.42 -32.96 12.20
CA GLY A 764 15.53 -34.31 12.77
C GLY A 764 14.26 -35.18 12.62
N GLY A 765 13.34 -34.80 11.73
CA GLY A 765 12.12 -35.56 11.41
C GLY A 765 12.37 -36.81 10.56
N ALA A 766 11.30 -37.56 10.29
CA ALA A 766 11.36 -38.74 9.42
C ALA A 766 11.92 -38.37 8.03
N ARG A 767 12.84 -39.18 7.47
CA ARG A 767 13.50 -38.89 6.19
C ARG A 767 12.69 -39.33 4.95
N LYS A 768 11.78 -40.28 5.16
CA LYS A 768 10.93 -40.85 4.10
C LYS A 768 9.47 -40.62 4.48
N PRO A 769 8.63 -40.18 3.53
CA PRO A 769 7.20 -40.15 3.75
C PRO A 769 6.67 -41.55 4.03
N GLN A 770 5.68 -41.67 4.91
CA GLN A 770 4.95 -42.90 5.14
C GLN A 770 4.19 -43.31 3.87
N ASP A 771 4.13 -44.62 3.61
CA ASP A 771 3.29 -45.20 2.57
C ASP A 771 1.83 -45.19 3.03
N ARG A 772 0.96 -44.62 2.20
CA ARG A 772 -0.48 -44.45 2.40
C ARG A 772 -1.27 -45.00 1.21
N GLY A 773 -0.69 -45.98 0.49
CA GLY A 773 -1.33 -46.60 -0.67
C GLY A 773 -1.43 -45.61 -1.84
N ASP A 774 -2.63 -45.44 -2.38
CA ASP A 774 -2.86 -44.64 -3.58
C ASP A 774 -2.41 -43.18 -3.46
N ALA A 775 -2.52 -42.59 -2.26
CA ALA A 775 -2.11 -41.22 -1.99
C ALA A 775 -0.59 -41.00 -2.15
N THR A 776 0.23 -42.06 -2.02
CA THR A 776 1.70 -41.99 -2.10
C THR A 776 2.30 -42.85 -3.18
N ALA A 777 1.49 -43.56 -3.96
CA ALA A 777 1.94 -44.41 -5.05
C ALA A 777 2.76 -43.61 -6.08
N LEU A 778 3.87 -44.22 -6.54
CA LEU A 778 4.75 -43.59 -7.53
C LEU A 778 4.16 -43.56 -8.93
N ASN A 779 3.20 -44.45 -9.25
CA ASN A 779 2.44 -44.50 -10.51
C ASN A 779 3.30 -44.18 -11.74
N LYS A 780 4.41 -44.93 -11.93
CA LYS A 780 5.29 -44.73 -13.08
C LYS A 780 4.58 -45.23 -14.36
N PRO A 781 4.62 -44.47 -15.47
CA PRO A 781 4.12 -44.96 -16.75
C PRO A 781 4.77 -46.29 -17.14
N PRO A 782 4.01 -47.27 -17.66
CA PRO A 782 4.57 -48.53 -18.11
C PRO A 782 5.45 -48.30 -19.34
N HIS A 783 6.41 -49.21 -19.59
CA HIS A 783 7.33 -49.16 -20.73
C HIS A 783 6.65 -49.61 -22.04
N ARG A 784 5.50 -49.02 -22.37
CA ARG A 784 4.72 -49.22 -23.60
C ARG A 784 4.05 -47.92 -24.04
N LYS A 785 3.53 -47.87 -25.27
CA LYS A 785 2.79 -46.68 -25.76
C LYS A 785 1.52 -46.42 -24.94
N PRO A 786 1.10 -45.15 -24.76
CA PRO A 786 -0.19 -44.81 -24.13
C PRO A 786 -1.35 -45.45 -24.87
N ASP A 787 -2.38 -45.86 -24.12
CA ASP A 787 -3.63 -46.37 -24.69
C ASP A 787 -4.46 -45.23 -25.29
N ILE A 788 -4.48 -44.08 -24.63
CA ILE A 788 -5.17 -42.86 -25.08
C ILE A 788 -4.25 -41.66 -24.92
N ILE A 789 -4.27 -40.78 -25.92
CA ILE A 789 -3.59 -39.49 -25.91
C ILE A 789 -4.64 -38.42 -26.18
N THR A 790 -4.79 -37.46 -25.26
CA THR A 790 -5.69 -36.32 -25.42
C THR A 790 -4.88 -35.03 -25.46
N GLU A 791 -5.11 -34.21 -26.48
CA GLU A 791 -4.50 -32.88 -26.59
C GLU A 791 -5.54 -31.79 -26.29
N GLU A 792 -5.17 -30.80 -25.47
CA GLU A 792 -6.02 -29.66 -25.18
C GLU A 792 -5.20 -28.36 -25.15
N LYS A 793 -5.59 -27.39 -25.99
CA LYS A 793 -5.02 -26.04 -25.96
C LYS A 793 -5.71 -25.21 -24.88
N THR A 794 -4.93 -24.69 -23.94
CA THR A 794 -5.42 -23.80 -22.88
C THR A 794 -5.68 -22.40 -23.44
N SER A 795 -6.60 -21.65 -22.82
CA SER A 795 -6.76 -20.21 -23.10
C SER A 795 -5.62 -19.43 -22.45
N GLU A 796 -5.24 -18.29 -23.02
CA GLU A 796 -4.32 -17.32 -22.39
C GLU A 796 -4.92 -16.78 -21.07
N ASP A 797 -6.25 -16.68 -20.99
CA ASP A 797 -6.98 -16.22 -19.81
C ASP A 797 -7.31 -17.34 -18.80
N LEU A 798 -6.90 -18.59 -19.06
CA LEU A 798 -7.39 -19.73 -18.28
C LEU A 798 -7.04 -19.64 -16.79
N ALA A 799 -5.85 -19.11 -16.46
CA ALA A 799 -5.47 -18.86 -15.06
C ALA A 799 -6.33 -17.78 -14.40
N ALA A 800 -6.74 -16.75 -15.16
CA ALA A 800 -7.61 -15.68 -14.68
C ALA A 800 -9.04 -16.17 -14.40
N ILE A 801 -9.50 -17.18 -15.15
CA ILE A 801 -10.80 -17.82 -14.95
C ILE A 801 -10.72 -18.82 -13.79
N TYR A 802 -9.76 -19.74 -13.81
CA TYR A 802 -9.64 -20.81 -12.81
C TYR A 802 -9.52 -20.26 -11.38
N ARG A 803 -8.76 -19.18 -11.16
CA ARG A 803 -8.61 -18.55 -9.84
C ARG A 803 -9.94 -18.13 -9.21
N LEU A 804 -10.96 -17.83 -10.01
CA LEU A 804 -12.29 -17.47 -9.50
C LEU A 804 -13.00 -18.64 -8.81
N SER A 805 -12.51 -19.86 -8.99
CA SER A 805 -13.00 -21.04 -8.29
C SER A 805 -12.48 -21.16 -6.85
N GLY A 806 -11.46 -20.39 -6.44
CA GLY A 806 -11.02 -20.34 -5.04
C GLY A 806 -9.53 -20.08 -4.80
N ASP A 807 -8.65 -20.33 -5.79
CA ASP A 807 -7.20 -20.09 -5.65
C ASP A 807 -6.78 -18.72 -6.18
N PHE A 808 -6.78 -17.73 -5.29
CA PHE A 808 -6.48 -16.35 -5.61
C PHE A 808 -5.00 -15.98 -5.60
N ASN A 809 -4.07 -16.94 -5.51
CA ASN A 809 -2.63 -16.68 -5.42
C ASN A 809 -2.12 -15.76 -6.57
N PRO A 810 -1.49 -14.61 -6.25
CA PRO A 810 -1.04 -13.65 -7.26
C PRO A 810 -0.04 -14.21 -8.27
N LEU A 811 0.67 -15.30 -7.94
CA LEU A 811 1.60 -16.01 -8.83
C LEU A 811 1.01 -16.33 -10.21
N HIS A 812 -0.31 -16.55 -10.26
CA HIS A 812 -1.02 -16.99 -11.46
C HIS A 812 -1.57 -15.84 -12.33
N ILE A 813 -1.39 -14.57 -11.93
CA ILE A 813 -1.94 -13.43 -12.68
C ILE A 813 -1.04 -12.19 -12.68
N ASN A 814 -0.23 -11.98 -11.63
CA ASN A 814 0.63 -10.80 -11.49
C ASN A 814 2.06 -11.13 -11.95
N PRO A 815 2.58 -10.49 -13.03
CA PRO A 815 3.93 -10.75 -13.53
C PRO A 815 5.06 -10.45 -12.53
N GLU A 816 4.93 -9.40 -11.72
CA GLU A 816 5.93 -9.04 -10.71
C GLU A 816 6.00 -10.11 -9.61
N PHE A 817 4.83 -10.60 -9.18
CA PHE A 817 4.76 -11.67 -8.18
C PHE A 817 5.28 -13.01 -8.72
N ALA A 818 4.98 -13.32 -9.98
CA ALA A 818 5.53 -14.49 -10.65
C ALA A 818 7.07 -14.42 -10.71
N ALA A 819 7.64 -13.25 -11.03
CA ALA A 819 9.08 -13.02 -11.04
C ALA A 819 9.72 -13.25 -9.66
N MET A 820 9.10 -12.79 -8.57
CA MET A 820 9.58 -13.06 -7.21
C MET A 820 9.61 -14.56 -6.87
N GLY A 821 8.64 -15.33 -7.37
CA GLY A 821 8.61 -16.80 -7.25
C GLY A 821 9.64 -17.53 -8.13
N GLY A 822 10.41 -16.80 -8.93
CA GLY A 822 11.40 -17.35 -9.87
C GLY A 822 10.84 -17.72 -11.24
N PHE A 823 9.63 -17.26 -11.59
CA PHE A 823 8.98 -17.53 -12.87
C PHE A 823 9.07 -16.33 -13.80
N LYS A 824 9.30 -16.57 -15.10
CA LYS A 824 9.43 -15.49 -16.09
C LYS A 824 8.11 -14.80 -16.45
N ALA A 825 6.99 -15.43 -16.15
CA ALA A 825 5.63 -14.97 -16.41
C ALA A 825 4.66 -15.71 -15.45
N PRO A 826 3.43 -15.21 -15.27
CA PRO A 826 2.40 -15.94 -14.54
C PRO A 826 2.19 -17.35 -15.13
N ILE A 827 2.14 -18.34 -14.25
CA ILE A 827 1.96 -19.75 -14.63
C ILE A 827 0.51 -20.18 -14.39
N LEU A 828 0.03 -21.18 -15.11
CA LEU A 828 -1.25 -21.83 -14.82
C LEU A 828 -1.16 -22.59 -13.50
N HIS A 829 -2.26 -22.63 -12.74
CA HIS A 829 -2.34 -23.40 -11.49
C HIS A 829 -2.05 -24.89 -11.74
N GLY A 830 -1.27 -25.52 -10.86
CA GLY A 830 -1.06 -26.97 -10.90
C GLY A 830 -2.39 -27.73 -10.82
N LEU A 831 -3.29 -27.27 -9.96
CA LEU A 831 -4.63 -27.84 -9.79
C LEU A 831 -5.57 -27.58 -10.99
N CYS A 832 -5.31 -26.56 -11.80
CA CYS A 832 -6.01 -26.39 -13.09
C CYS A 832 -5.54 -27.48 -14.08
N THR A 833 -4.23 -27.69 -14.20
CA THR A 833 -3.67 -28.76 -15.05
C THR A 833 -4.15 -30.14 -14.57
N PHE A 834 -4.27 -30.33 -13.26
CA PHE A 834 -4.84 -31.53 -12.63
C PHE A 834 -6.31 -31.73 -13.02
N GLY A 835 -7.13 -30.68 -12.96
CA GLY A 835 -8.53 -30.73 -13.36
C GLY A 835 -8.70 -31.05 -14.85
N ILE A 836 -7.87 -30.46 -15.72
CA ILE A 836 -7.86 -30.79 -17.16
C ILE A 836 -7.53 -32.28 -17.37
N ALA A 837 -6.50 -32.80 -16.70
CA ALA A 837 -6.15 -34.21 -16.79
C ALA A 837 -7.25 -35.14 -16.24
N GLY A 838 -7.86 -34.78 -15.10
CA GLY A 838 -8.98 -35.50 -14.53
C GLY A 838 -10.20 -35.53 -15.46
N LYS A 839 -10.50 -34.42 -16.13
CA LYS A 839 -11.52 -34.32 -17.19
C LYS A 839 -11.21 -35.26 -18.36
N HIS A 840 -9.95 -35.31 -18.82
CA HIS A 840 -9.54 -36.22 -19.89
C HIS A 840 -9.74 -37.69 -19.49
N VAL A 841 -9.32 -38.08 -18.28
CA VAL A 841 -9.52 -39.45 -17.78
C VAL A 841 -11.01 -39.77 -17.65
N TYR A 842 -11.79 -38.87 -17.06
CA TYR A 842 -13.23 -39.05 -16.87
C TYR A 842 -13.98 -39.23 -18.21
N ASN A 843 -13.66 -38.39 -19.20
CA ASN A 843 -14.28 -38.46 -20.53
C ASN A 843 -13.82 -39.68 -21.33
N SER A 844 -12.60 -40.17 -21.10
CA SER A 844 -12.03 -41.28 -21.88
C SER A 844 -12.34 -42.66 -21.31
N PHE A 845 -12.60 -42.74 -20.00
CA PHE A 845 -12.82 -44.02 -19.31
C PHE A 845 -14.16 -44.04 -18.56
N SER A 846 -14.21 -43.53 -17.32
CA SER A 846 -15.43 -43.49 -16.49
C SER A 846 -15.17 -42.70 -15.21
N LYS A 847 -16.15 -42.73 -14.29
CA LYS A 847 -16.03 -42.26 -12.90
C LYS A 847 -14.83 -42.91 -12.22
N PHE A 848 -14.08 -42.10 -11.47
CA PHE A 848 -12.98 -42.56 -10.64
C PHE A 848 -13.26 -42.32 -9.15
N ARG A 849 -12.84 -43.28 -8.34
CA ARG A 849 -12.86 -43.18 -6.88
C ARG A 849 -11.76 -42.24 -6.39
N SER A 850 -10.58 -42.25 -6.99
CA SER A 850 -9.49 -41.38 -6.58
C SER A 850 -8.63 -40.93 -7.75
N ILE A 851 -7.92 -39.82 -7.55
CA ILE A 851 -6.93 -39.28 -8.48
C ILE A 851 -5.74 -38.74 -7.67
N LYS A 852 -4.53 -39.10 -8.10
CA LYS A 852 -3.27 -38.69 -7.50
C LYS A 852 -2.36 -38.10 -8.57
N ALA A 853 -1.65 -37.01 -8.27
CA ALA A 853 -0.69 -36.42 -9.19
C ALA A 853 0.47 -35.71 -8.48
N ARG A 854 1.65 -35.69 -9.14
CA ARG A 854 2.78 -34.83 -8.77
C ARG A 854 2.97 -33.71 -9.78
N PHE A 855 3.00 -32.47 -9.30
CA PHE A 855 3.32 -31.29 -10.11
C PHE A 855 4.82 -31.26 -10.36
N SER A 856 5.20 -31.46 -11.62
CA SER A 856 6.59 -31.75 -12.02
C SER A 856 7.20 -30.68 -12.93
N GLY A 857 6.39 -29.72 -13.36
CA GLY A 857 6.82 -28.62 -14.20
C GLY A 857 5.74 -27.55 -14.29
N THR A 858 6.07 -26.47 -14.99
CA THR A 858 5.20 -25.31 -15.15
C THR A 858 4.46 -25.34 -16.49
N VAL A 859 3.26 -24.79 -16.49
CA VAL A 859 2.46 -24.56 -17.69
C VAL A 859 2.21 -23.06 -17.80
N ILE A 860 2.41 -22.48 -18.98
CA ILE A 860 2.03 -21.10 -19.27
C ILE A 860 0.63 -21.12 -19.91
N PRO A 861 -0.31 -20.26 -19.46
CA PRO A 861 -1.62 -20.13 -20.12
C PRO A 861 -1.46 -19.88 -21.63
N GLY A 862 -2.29 -20.52 -22.46
CA GLY A 862 -2.18 -20.51 -23.92
C GLY A 862 -1.43 -21.72 -24.51
N GLN A 863 -0.63 -22.43 -23.71
CA GLN A 863 0.11 -23.62 -24.16
C GLN A 863 -0.81 -24.84 -24.35
N THR A 864 -0.33 -25.81 -25.12
CA THR A 864 -1.06 -27.06 -25.39
C THR A 864 -0.59 -28.17 -24.47
N LEU A 865 -1.54 -28.82 -23.80
CA LEU A 865 -1.30 -29.96 -22.92
C LEU A 865 -1.57 -31.27 -23.66
N ILE A 866 -0.69 -32.25 -23.48
CA ILE A 866 -0.86 -33.63 -23.95
C ILE A 866 -0.98 -34.52 -22.73
N THR A 867 -2.15 -35.14 -22.54
CA THR A 867 -2.37 -36.15 -21.50
C THR A 867 -2.23 -37.53 -22.10
N GLU A 868 -1.21 -38.25 -21.66
CA GLU A 868 -0.96 -39.65 -22.04
C GLU A 868 -1.51 -40.56 -20.94
N MET A 869 -2.32 -41.55 -21.30
CA MET A 869 -3.05 -42.40 -20.36
C MET A 869 -2.84 -43.88 -20.69
N TRP A 870 -2.58 -44.68 -19.66
CA TRP A 870 -2.42 -46.13 -19.72
C TRP A 870 -3.38 -46.79 -18.74
N LYS A 871 -4.24 -47.68 -19.22
CA LYS A 871 -5.15 -48.46 -18.38
C LYS A 871 -4.47 -49.76 -17.96
N GLU A 872 -4.36 -49.97 -16.66
CA GLU A 872 -3.85 -51.19 -16.02
C GLU A 872 -4.95 -51.63 -15.02
N ASP A 873 -5.77 -52.60 -15.43
CA ASP A 873 -6.97 -53.06 -14.72
C ASP A 873 -7.97 -51.92 -14.39
N ASN A 874 -8.23 -51.69 -13.10
CA ASN A 874 -9.09 -50.61 -12.61
C ASN A 874 -8.33 -49.28 -12.40
N ARG A 875 -7.05 -49.19 -12.80
CA ARG A 875 -6.21 -47.99 -12.66
C ARG A 875 -5.90 -47.38 -14.01
N VAL A 876 -5.98 -46.07 -14.11
CA VAL A 876 -5.51 -45.29 -15.26
C VAL A 876 -4.29 -44.50 -14.82
N ILE A 877 -3.10 -44.97 -15.17
CA ILE A 877 -1.85 -44.22 -15.00
C ILE A 877 -1.82 -43.12 -16.05
N PHE A 878 -1.43 -41.90 -15.69
CA PHE A 878 -1.34 -40.81 -16.65
C PHE A 878 -0.16 -39.88 -16.38
N GLN A 879 0.21 -39.12 -17.41
CA GLN A 879 1.11 -37.98 -17.29
C GLN A 879 0.69 -36.86 -18.23
N VAL A 880 1.10 -35.64 -17.93
CA VAL A 880 0.80 -34.47 -18.75
C VAL A 880 2.09 -33.81 -19.21
N LYS A 881 2.23 -33.61 -20.53
CA LYS A 881 3.32 -32.88 -21.16
C LYS A 881 2.82 -31.56 -21.73
N VAL A 882 3.68 -30.55 -21.75
CA VAL A 882 3.46 -29.33 -22.51
C VAL A 882 3.99 -29.56 -23.93
N LYS A 883 3.11 -29.63 -24.93
CA LYS A 883 3.45 -29.91 -26.33
C LYS A 883 4.55 -28.98 -26.85
N ASP A 884 4.43 -27.69 -26.53
CA ASP A 884 5.33 -26.63 -26.97
C ASP A 884 6.78 -26.80 -26.48
N THR A 885 6.99 -27.50 -25.36
CA THR A 885 8.32 -27.63 -24.74
C THR A 885 8.79 -29.08 -24.57
N GLY A 886 7.90 -30.06 -24.75
CA GLY A 886 8.14 -31.47 -24.46
C GLY A 886 8.30 -31.81 -22.97
N LYS A 887 8.21 -30.82 -22.05
CA LYS A 887 8.42 -31.01 -20.61
C LYS A 887 7.17 -31.55 -19.92
N LEU A 888 7.38 -32.35 -18.86
CA LEU A 888 6.31 -32.84 -17.99
C LEU A 888 5.78 -31.73 -17.09
N ALA A 889 4.46 -31.55 -17.08
CA ALA A 889 3.73 -30.73 -16.11
C ALA A 889 3.22 -31.60 -14.94
N ILE A 890 2.71 -32.80 -15.23
CA ILE A 890 2.26 -33.79 -14.23
C ILE A 890 3.00 -35.10 -14.47
N SER A 891 3.52 -35.70 -13.39
CA SER A 891 4.09 -37.05 -13.38
C SER A 891 3.59 -37.84 -12.17
N ASN A 892 3.98 -39.12 -12.08
CA ASN A 892 3.65 -40.01 -10.97
C ASN A 892 2.16 -39.98 -10.61
N ALA A 893 1.30 -40.06 -11.63
CA ALA A 893 -0.12 -39.79 -11.51
C ALA A 893 -0.96 -40.99 -11.95
N ALA A 894 -2.06 -41.21 -11.26
CA ALA A 894 -3.05 -42.22 -11.63
C ALA A 894 -4.44 -41.87 -11.09
N CYS A 895 -5.46 -42.38 -11.77
CA CYS A 895 -6.81 -42.48 -11.23
C CYS A 895 -7.14 -43.94 -10.93
N VAL A 896 -7.88 -44.21 -9.87
CA VAL A 896 -8.50 -45.52 -9.62
C VAL A 896 -9.98 -45.42 -9.97
N LEU A 897 -10.42 -46.18 -10.97
CA LEU A 897 -11.79 -46.18 -11.47
C LEU A 897 -12.75 -46.77 -10.43
N VAL A 898 -14.02 -46.33 -10.46
CA VAL A 898 -15.08 -47.01 -9.69
C VAL A 898 -15.36 -48.34 -10.39
N GLU A 899 -15.27 -49.46 -9.65
CA GLU A 899 -15.65 -50.76 -10.18
C GLU A 899 -17.17 -50.78 -10.46
N GLU A 900 -17.57 -51.12 -11.68
CA GLU A 900 -18.95 -51.50 -11.92
C GLU A 900 -19.20 -52.81 -11.19
N ILE A 901 -20.12 -52.81 -10.22
CA ILE A 901 -20.63 -54.07 -9.66
C ILE A 901 -21.29 -54.81 -10.84
N SER A 902 -20.57 -55.81 -11.35
CA SER A 902 -21.12 -56.81 -12.26
C SER A 902 -22.41 -57.36 -11.65
N LYS A 903 -23.53 -57.24 -12.37
CA LYS A 903 -24.84 -57.82 -12.03
C LYS A 903 -24.84 -59.35 -11.87
N ALA A 904 -23.68 -60.02 -11.87
CA ALA A 904 -23.58 -61.47 -11.81
C ALA A 904 -23.47 -62.07 -10.40
N ASN A 905 -23.49 -61.28 -9.32
CA ASN A 905 -23.55 -61.80 -7.94
C ASN A 905 -24.37 -60.87 -7.01
N LEU A 906 -25.64 -60.65 -7.34
CA LEU A 906 -26.68 -60.24 -6.39
C LEU A 906 -27.59 -61.42 -6.11
#